data_AF-A0A0D2P3A5-F1
#
_entry.id   AF-A0A0D2P3A5-F1
#
_cell.length_a   1.000
_cell.length_b   1.000
_cell.length_c   1.000
_cell.angle_alpha   90.00
_cell.angle_beta   90.00
_cell.angle_gamma   90.00
#
_symmetry.space_group_name_H-M   'P 1'
#
loop_
_entity.id
_entity.type
_entity.pdbx_description
1 polymer ?
#
loop_
_entity_poly.entity_id
_entity_poly.type
_entity_poly.pdbx_seq_one_letter_code
_entity_poly.pdbx_strand_id
1 'polypeptide(L)'
;MSAVGLTDTSPDGAASQTSGSEPEPTPAEPIIPRQILAFRTITLLLSQLQKNQNLPYEPYKMSPQESREAKIADAFAHVATAQHDVIAISTRRTPSDLNVVAITENQDGTSTPDIPPAKLTPIFGRFCFTKNSWSREPDPAMRNSSAFPRIVAVTPIVLGSQTLEAYLEELRAKWIPLDLPTHLPVVGELMVKLQERNSTPYEEFMKHTIATCHGKMFRRFEHSWSQVFYRSLSNVTNIPCDNIPCEDSAESQHSYKAQYASDHDFLTGLANIDKHNPEWKLSILIPNLMSITRALPPRGSPLFLYNSNTRVEYHNFLCLILKQFRVHIQNLYKLTTPASQSSTDKQPKPKLPTEPPNIQNLVGDIFVTGYTLWKMARGRSFEIHLKNIQHLLLNPRDILSESTKLAPESDPNVEYNEELETTIPFAEPGRPEPLWKAYRDWTILMIVQFEAASTLRQFVRSPDYDQQPVSVTILLGTPTSNKILPLDDLFVSDFFPGDHKFNKSIGAFIKKALSAKHQYDNCVEALTFWNDKRSTVGPPEMTRKHFCLVILGHMAAMLSADPNKRHAAVFSTVKELLYDWQFHPSIAGTEGGRLVTATLPEVIDRISEVLQAHVDLLCQELDEYGPVPHLKFNFDGSLHCETCLAALLDPLTRQRLAGNLDFKDVMEATEQMVTRDRLRKRSFVSQDSQGLSSESFASGDGNVPGFNDCKNTAPLGKPPV
;
A
#
# COMPACT_ATOMS: atom_id res chain seq x y z
N MET A 1 -30.27 -45.93 51.42
CA MET A 1 -31.07 -46.06 52.66
C MET A 1 -31.38 -44.66 53.15
N SER A 2 -32.67 -44.41 53.33
CA SER A 2 -33.38 -43.27 53.94
C SER A 2 -32.72 -42.78 55.25
N ALA A 3 -33.00 -41.63 55.86
CA ALA A 3 -34.00 -40.56 55.78
C ALA A 3 -33.44 -39.38 56.63
N VAL A 4 -33.58 -38.11 56.22
CA VAL A 4 -34.56 -37.11 56.70
C VAL A 4 -34.57 -36.87 58.23
N GLY A 5 -34.34 -35.61 58.63
CA GLY A 5 -34.68 -35.07 59.96
C GLY A 5 -34.28 -33.60 60.13
N LEU A 6 -35.28 -32.71 60.11
CA LEU A 6 -35.26 -31.24 60.18
C LEU A 6 -34.91 -30.66 61.56
N THR A 7 -34.45 -29.40 61.60
CA THR A 7 -34.99 -28.20 62.31
C THR A 7 -33.95 -27.06 62.26
N ASP A 8 -34.23 -25.90 61.65
CA ASP A 8 -34.79 -24.64 62.25
C ASP A 8 -33.94 -24.13 63.44
N THR A 9 -33.48 -22.89 63.62
CA THR A 9 -33.74 -21.53 63.09
C THR A 9 -32.59 -20.63 63.61
N SER A 10 -32.19 -19.57 62.89
CA SER A 10 -32.15 -18.15 63.37
C SER A 10 -31.28 -17.26 62.47
N PRO A 11 -31.60 -15.95 62.33
CA PRO A 11 -31.00 -15.04 61.37
C PRO A 11 -29.94 -14.13 62.01
N ASP A 12 -28.83 -13.87 61.32
CA ASP A 12 -27.98 -12.73 61.63
C ASP A 12 -27.48 -12.04 60.35
N GLY A 13 -27.56 -10.71 60.38
CA GLY A 13 -27.46 -9.83 59.24
C GLY A 13 -26.10 -9.84 58.55
N ALA A 14 -26.12 -10.04 57.24
CA ALA A 14 -24.98 -9.78 56.38
C ALA A 14 -24.94 -8.27 56.06
N ALA A 15 -24.10 -7.55 56.80
CA ALA A 15 -23.59 -6.26 56.37
C ALA A 15 -22.79 -6.47 55.08
N SER A 16 -23.29 -5.90 53.98
CA SER A 16 -22.60 -5.86 52.69
C SER A 16 -21.38 -4.95 52.81
N GLN A 17 -20.21 -5.54 53.09
CA GLN A 17 -18.93 -4.89 52.92
C GLN A 17 -18.66 -4.78 51.41
N THR A 18 -18.98 -3.61 50.85
CA THR A 18 -18.46 -3.16 49.56
C THR A 18 -16.98 -2.84 49.76
N SER A 19 -16.12 -3.82 49.53
CA SER A 19 -14.68 -3.62 49.39
C SER A 19 -14.44 -2.72 48.18
N GLY A 20 -14.22 -1.42 48.43
CA GLY A 20 -13.77 -0.48 47.42
C GLY A 20 -12.40 -0.91 46.94
N SER A 21 -12.34 -1.65 45.84
CA SER A 21 -11.10 -1.86 45.10
C SER A 21 -10.67 -0.50 44.57
N GLU A 22 -9.60 0.01 45.16
CA GLU A 22 -8.89 1.19 44.68
C GLU A 22 -8.60 0.98 43.18
N PRO A 23 -9.02 1.90 42.29
CA PRO A 23 -8.83 1.72 40.86
C PRO A 23 -7.34 1.59 40.58
N GLU A 24 -6.95 0.45 40.02
CA GLU A 24 -5.58 0.18 39.60
C GLU A 24 -5.08 1.41 38.80
N PRO A 25 -3.91 1.99 39.18
CA PRO A 25 -3.40 3.18 38.51
C PRO A 25 -3.28 2.87 37.02
N THR A 26 -4.03 3.61 36.22
CA THR A 26 -3.99 3.47 34.76
C THR A 26 -2.54 3.60 34.32
N PRO A 27 -1.97 2.59 33.64
CA PRO A 27 -0.57 2.64 33.24
C PRO A 27 -0.32 3.94 32.48
N ALA A 28 0.65 4.73 32.95
CA ALA A 28 0.98 6.01 32.36
C ALA A 28 1.24 5.80 30.86
N GLU A 29 0.52 6.56 30.03
CA GLU A 29 0.69 6.45 28.58
C GLU A 29 2.16 6.66 28.21
N PRO A 30 2.73 5.83 27.30
CA PRO A 30 4.12 5.97 26.90
C PRO A 30 4.36 7.37 26.32
N ILE A 31 5.36 8.06 26.86
CA ILE A 31 5.77 9.39 26.40
C ILE A 31 6.54 9.22 25.10
N ILE A 32 5.99 9.75 24.00
CA ILE A 32 6.59 9.64 22.67
C ILE A 32 7.53 10.84 22.45
N PRO A 33 8.79 10.61 22.05
CA PRO A 33 9.73 11.67 21.71
C PRO A 33 9.15 12.66 20.71
N ARG A 34 9.34 13.96 20.97
CA ARG A 34 8.81 15.05 20.13
C ARG A 34 9.31 14.97 18.68
N GLN A 35 10.52 14.44 18.46
CA GLN A 35 11.09 14.19 17.14
C GLN A 35 10.26 13.19 16.33
N ILE A 36 9.81 12.10 16.96
CA ILE A 36 8.97 11.08 16.34
C ILE A 36 7.63 11.71 16.00
N LEU A 37 6.99 12.41 16.96
CA LEU A 37 5.74 13.13 16.70
C LEU A 37 5.86 14.12 15.54
N ALA A 38 6.96 14.89 15.47
CA ALA A 38 7.22 15.84 14.39
C ALA A 38 7.31 15.13 13.04
N PHE A 39 8.08 14.05 13.00
CA PHE A 39 8.27 13.22 11.84
C PHE A 39 6.97 12.59 11.33
N ARG A 40 6.13 12.04 12.23
CA ARG A 40 4.78 11.55 11.89
C ARG A 40 3.93 12.63 11.24
N THR A 41 3.98 13.85 11.80
CA THR A 41 3.20 14.98 11.29
C THR A 41 3.67 15.42 9.91
N ILE A 42 4.99 15.49 9.68
CA ILE A 42 5.56 15.80 8.36
C ILE A 42 5.16 14.72 7.34
N THR A 43 5.28 13.46 7.73
CA THR A 43 4.91 12.30 6.90
C THR A 43 3.42 12.34 6.53
N LEU A 44 2.55 12.64 7.50
CA LEU A 44 1.12 12.86 7.27
C LEU A 44 0.89 13.99 6.27
N LEU A 45 1.56 15.14 6.42
CA LEU A 45 1.40 16.25 5.47
C LEU A 45 1.85 15.85 4.05
N LEU A 46 2.97 15.15 3.92
CA LEU A 46 3.51 14.70 2.64
C LEU A 46 2.60 13.68 1.96
N SER A 47 2.03 12.72 2.71
CA SER A 47 1.14 11.70 2.14
C SER A 47 -0.15 12.31 1.59
N GLN A 48 -0.65 13.39 2.19
CA GLN A 48 -1.81 14.11 1.69
C GLN A 48 -1.49 15.00 0.48
N LEU A 49 -0.26 15.52 0.38
CA LEU A 49 0.19 16.28 -0.79
C LEU A 49 0.27 15.41 -2.05
N GLN A 50 0.76 14.17 -1.92
CA GLN A 50 0.86 13.24 -3.05
C GLN A 50 -0.50 12.81 -3.60
N LYS A 51 -1.54 12.68 -2.76
CA LYS A 51 -2.88 12.28 -3.20
C LYS A 51 -3.60 13.34 -4.04
N ASN A 52 -3.26 14.61 -3.85
CA ASN A 52 -4.06 15.72 -4.37
C ASN A 52 -3.38 16.51 -5.49
N GLN A 53 -2.10 16.29 -5.77
CA GLN A 53 -1.39 16.99 -6.86
C GLN A 53 -0.48 16.04 -7.62
N ASN A 54 -0.65 16.02 -8.96
CA ASN A 54 0.42 15.65 -9.87
C ASN A 54 1.48 16.76 -9.80
N LEU A 55 2.27 16.76 -8.74
CA LEU A 55 3.45 17.61 -8.66
C LEU A 55 4.26 17.34 -9.93
N PRO A 56 4.74 18.38 -10.64
CA PRO A 56 5.64 18.23 -11.78
C PRO A 56 7.00 17.76 -11.26
N TYR A 57 7.03 16.51 -10.78
CA TYR A 57 8.23 15.85 -10.37
C TYR A 57 8.87 15.34 -11.66
N GLU A 58 9.97 15.97 -12.08
CA GLU A 58 10.84 15.29 -13.03
C GLU A 58 11.22 13.95 -12.37
N PRO A 59 10.90 12.81 -13.01
CA PRO A 59 11.16 11.52 -12.41
C PRO A 59 12.64 11.48 -12.04
N TYR A 60 12.92 11.35 -10.74
CA TYR A 60 14.29 11.29 -10.24
C TYR A 60 15.02 10.22 -11.05
N LYS A 61 16.00 10.64 -11.83
CA LYS A 61 16.79 9.74 -12.68
C LYS A 61 17.69 8.93 -11.77
N MET A 62 17.16 7.82 -11.25
CA MET A 62 17.94 6.84 -10.54
C MET A 62 19.07 6.37 -11.46
N SER A 63 20.28 6.33 -10.93
CA SER A 63 21.38 5.64 -11.57
C SER A 63 21.00 4.17 -11.80
N PRO A 64 21.62 3.47 -12.77
CA PRO A 64 21.37 2.05 -12.98
C PRO A 64 21.59 1.20 -11.72
N GLN A 65 22.51 1.62 -10.85
CA GLN A 65 22.75 0.99 -9.56
C GLN A 65 21.62 1.22 -8.57
N GLU A 66 21.19 2.47 -8.35
CA GLU A 66 20.07 2.78 -7.46
C GLU A 66 18.77 2.09 -7.93
N SER A 67 18.50 2.07 -9.24
CA SER A 67 17.35 1.36 -9.80
C SER A 67 17.42 -0.15 -9.55
N ARG A 68 18.63 -0.73 -9.63
CA ARG A 68 18.85 -2.15 -9.33
C ARG A 68 18.66 -2.45 -7.85
N GLU A 69 19.17 -1.60 -6.97
CA GLU A 69 19.02 -1.74 -5.51
C GLU A 69 17.55 -1.61 -5.10
N ALA A 70 16.81 -0.64 -5.65
CA ALA A 70 15.37 -0.50 -5.43
C ALA A 70 14.60 -1.75 -5.87
N LYS A 71 14.92 -2.33 -7.04
CA LYS A 71 14.31 -3.58 -7.51
C LYS A 71 14.60 -4.78 -6.61
N ILE A 72 15.81 -4.87 -6.05
CA ILE A 72 16.16 -5.94 -5.10
C ILE A 72 15.42 -5.76 -3.79
N ALA A 73 15.34 -4.52 -3.29
CA ALA A 73 14.60 -4.18 -2.07
C ALA A 73 13.12 -4.54 -2.20
N ASP A 74 12.50 -4.12 -3.29
CA ASP A 74 11.11 -4.39 -3.64
C ASP A 74 10.84 -5.90 -3.80
N ALA A 75 11.71 -6.60 -4.54
CA ALA A 75 11.62 -8.05 -4.68
C ALA A 75 11.76 -8.78 -3.34
N PHE A 76 12.71 -8.38 -2.49
CA PHE A 76 12.84 -8.96 -1.16
C PHE A 76 11.59 -8.67 -0.32
N ALA A 77 11.07 -7.44 -0.41
CA ALA A 77 9.87 -7.04 0.31
C ALA A 77 8.68 -7.93 -0.02
N HIS A 78 8.42 -8.19 -1.30
CA HIS A 78 7.34 -9.05 -1.74
C HIS A 78 7.42 -10.51 -1.26
N VAL A 79 8.63 -11.04 -1.02
CA VAL A 79 8.83 -12.41 -0.49
C VAL A 79 8.83 -12.44 1.04
N ALA A 80 9.34 -11.39 1.66
CA ALA A 80 9.41 -11.25 3.12
C ALA A 80 8.04 -10.93 3.74
N THR A 81 7.20 -10.13 3.06
CA THR A 81 5.84 -9.79 3.51
C THR A 81 4.87 -10.96 3.23
N ALA A 82 4.94 -12.00 4.04
CA ALA A 82 4.10 -13.19 3.92
C ALA A 82 2.71 -13.00 4.53
N GLN A 83 2.61 -13.24 5.85
CA GLN A 83 1.42 -13.04 6.68
C GLN A 83 1.63 -12.02 7.80
N HIS A 84 2.88 -11.63 8.05
CA HIS A 84 3.22 -10.66 9.08
C HIS A 84 3.04 -9.26 8.54
N ASP A 85 2.66 -8.35 9.43
CA ASP A 85 2.65 -6.91 9.21
C ASP A 85 4.10 -6.40 9.19
N VAL A 86 4.86 -6.88 8.19
CA VAL A 86 6.14 -6.25 7.85
C VAL A 86 5.78 -4.92 7.25
N ILE A 87 6.00 -3.91 8.07
CA ILE A 87 5.68 -2.55 7.77
C ILE A 87 6.67 -2.05 6.70
N ALA A 88 7.98 -2.19 6.91
CA ALA A 88 8.98 -1.66 5.96
C ALA A 88 10.14 -2.61 5.74
N ILE A 89 10.71 -2.57 4.53
CA ILE A 89 11.95 -3.29 4.22
C ILE A 89 12.92 -2.33 3.54
N SER A 90 14.13 -2.28 4.07
CA SER A 90 15.27 -1.62 3.45
C SER A 90 16.33 -2.66 3.14
N THR A 91 16.93 -2.56 1.96
CA THR A 91 18.08 -3.38 1.61
C THR A 91 19.27 -2.50 1.35
N ARG A 92 20.43 -2.92 1.87
CA ARG A 92 21.71 -2.33 1.56
C ARG A 92 22.59 -3.38 0.95
N ARG A 93 23.06 -3.06 -0.24
CA ARG A 93 24.10 -3.81 -0.89
C ARG A 93 25.46 -3.21 -0.59
N THR A 94 26.38 -4.06 -0.16
CA THR A 94 27.81 -3.83 -0.32
C THR A 94 28.35 -4.87 -1.31
N PRO A 95 29.56 -4.70 -1.87
CA PRO A 95 30.15 -5.74 -2.71
C PRO A 95 30.14 -7.12 -2.04
N SER A 96 30.34 -7.14 -0.72
CA SER A 96 30.48 -8.33 0.10
C SER A 96 29.24 -8.74 0.87
N ASP A 97 28.12 -8.03 0.83
CA ASP A 97 27.00 -8.32 1.75
C ASP A 97 25.67 -7.71 1.27
N LEU A 98 24.57 -8.44 1.48
CA LEU A 98 23.21 -7.92 1.39
C LEU A 98 22.63 -7.84 2.80
N ASN A 99 22.57 -6.63 3.35
CA ASN A 99 21.92 -6.36 4.62
C ASN A 99 20.45 -6.01 4.36
N VAL A 100 19.55 -6.75 4.97
CA VAL A 100 18.12 -6.51 4.96
C VAL A 100 17.70 -6.05 6.35
N VAL A 101 17.06 -4.89 6.42
CA VAL A 101 16.42 -4.40 7.63
C VAL A 101 14.91 -4.45 7.43
N ALA A 102 14.24 -5.32 8.17
CA ALA A 102 12.78 -5.45 8.17
C ALA A 102 12.21 -4.78 9.43
N ILE A 103 11.17 -3.96 9.28
CA ILE A 103 10.47 -3.30 10.37
C ILE A 103 9.08 -3.94 10.49
N THR A 104 8.69 -4.37 11.68
CA THR A 104 7.37 -4.97 11.96
C THR A 104 6.66 -4.24 13.09
N GLU A 105 5.33 -4.29 13.15
CA GLU A 105 4.61 -3.75 14.31
C GLU A 105 4.96 -4.54 15.58
N ASN A 106 5.08 -3.84 16.72
CA ASN A 106 5.26 -4.50 18.00
C ASN A 106 3.92 -5.10 18.45
N GLN A 107 3.66 -6.35 18.08
CA GLN A 107 2.60 -7.15 18.65
C GLN A 107 3.04 -7.62 20.04
N ASP A 108 3.14 -6.69 21.01
CA ASP A 108 3.33 -7.08 22.41
C ASP A 108 2.17 -8.03 22.75
N GLY A 109 2.51 -9.28 23.09
CA GLY A 109 1.60 -10.43 23.22
C GLY A 109 0.50 -10.33 24.29
N THR A 110 0.18 -9.13 24.76
CA THR A 110 -1.16 -8.84 25.25
C THR A 110 -2.08 -8.84 24.05
N SER A 111 -2.61 -10.02 23.71
CA SER A 111 -3.89 -10.10 23.02
C SER A 111 -4.78 -9.02 23.62
N THR A 112 -5.14 -7.99 22.86
CA THR A 112 -6.26 -7.14 23.24
C THR A 112 -7.37 -8.09 23.66
N PRO A 113 -7.89 -8.03 24.92
CA PRO A 113 -8.99 -8.89 25.30
C PRO A 113 -10.06 -8.74 24.22
N ASP A 114 -10.58 -9.85 23.70
CA ASP A 114 -11.68 -9.83 22.72
C ASP A 114 -12.81 -8.99 23.32
N ILE A 115 -12.83 -7.69 23.01
CA ILE A 115 -13.92 -6.81 23.37
C ILE A 115 -15.04 -7.27 22.45
N PRO A 116 -16.11 -7.91 22.96
CA PRO A 116 -17.24 -8.28 22.11
C PRO A 116 -17.72 -7.00 21.42
N PRO A 117 -18.10 -7.05 20.13
CA PRO A 117 -18.48 -5.86 19.38
C PRO A 117 -19.56 -5.12 20.17
N ALA A 118 -19.14 -4.03 20.82
CA ALA A 118 -20.05 -3.22 21.61
C ALA A 118 -21.12 -2.76 20.63
N LYS A 119 -22.39 -2.99 20.96
CA LYS A 119 -23.54 -2.47 20.20
C LYS A 119 -23.28 -0.98 19.96
N LEU A 120 -22.87 -0.64 18.75
CA LEU A 120 -22.56 0.71 18.33
C LEU A 120 -23.85 1.51 18.41
N THR A 121 -23.91 2.36 19.42
CA THR A 121 -24.88 3.46 19.48
C THR A 121 -24.61 4.39 18.29
N PRO A 122 -25.64 5.02 17.71
CA PRO A 122 -25.53 5.72 16.44
C PRO A 122 -24.46 6.82 16.47
N ILE A 123 -23.68 6.85 15.40
CA ILE A 123 -22.40 7.55 15.16
C ILE A 123 -22.49 9.09 15.24
N PHE A 124 -23.68 9.66 15.40
CA PHE A 124 -23.92 11.12 15.38
C PHE A 124 -23.24 11.93 16.49
N GLY A 125 -22.69 11.30 17.54
CA GLY A 125 -22.12 12.02 18.70
C GLY A 125 -20.59 12.06 18.82
N ARG A 126 -19.82 11.34 17.97
CA ARG A 126 -18.38 11.11 18.20
C ARG A 126 -17.41 11.95 17.37
N PHE A 127 -17.89 12.78 16.45
CA PHE A 127 -17.02 13.60 15.58
C PHE A 127 -16.43 14.87 16.23
N CYS A 128 -16.77 15.22 17.48
CA CYS A 128 -16.46 16.54 18.02
C CYS A 128 -15.42 16.62 19.15
N PHE A 129 -14.76 15.53 19.57
CA PHE A 129 -13.84 15.60 20.72
C PHE A 129 -12.61 14.69 20.65
N THR A 130 -11.75 14.87 19.65
CA THR A 130 -10.30 14.62 19.85
C THR A 130 -9.68 15.90 20.41
N LYS A 131 -10.06 16.26 21.64
CA LYS A 131 -9.29 17.23 22.43
C LYS A 131 -7.96 16.58 22.76
N ASN A 132 -6.92 16.87 21.98
CA ASN A 132 -5.55 16.85 22.52
C ASN A 132 -5.55 17.86 23.67
N SER A 133 -5.66 17.37 24.89
CA SER A 133 -5.56 18.19 26.10
C SER A 133 -4.17 18.81 26.14
N TRP A 134 -4.16 20.13 26.17
CA TRP A 134 -2.95 20.96 26.26
C TRP A 134 -2.33 20.77 27.65
N SER A 135 -1.52 19.74 27.83
CA SER A 135 -0.60 19.67 28.98
C SER A 135 0.76 20.18 28.51
N ARG A 136 1.12 21.38 28.99
CA ARG A 136 2.38 22.06 28.71
C ARG A 136 3.29 21.90 29.93
N GLU A 137 3.66 20.65 30.24
CA GLU A 137 4.75 20.40 31.19
C GLU A 137 6.04 20.11 30.43
N PRO A 138 7.15 20.81 30.73
CA PRO A 138 8.46 20.46 30.21
C PRO A 138 8.95 19.20 30.92
N ASP A 139 9.21 18.12 30.18
CA ASP A 139 9.62 16.83 30.76
C ASP A 139 11.15 16.66 30.79
N PRO A 140 11.78 16.58 31.99
CA PRO A 140 13.19 16.26 32.18
C PRO A 140 13.56 14.76 32.06
N ALA A 141 12.65 13.86 31.66
CA ALA A 141 12.90 12.41 31.62
C ALA A 141 13.04 11.79 30.21
N MET A 142 14.01 12.25 29.39
CA MET A 142 14.48 11.47 28.22
C MET A 142 15.37 10.28 28.65
N ARG A 143 14.84 9.35 29.45
CA ARG A 143 15.56 8.09 29.81
C ARG A 143 14.74 6.81 29.70
N ASN A 144 13.52 6.85 29.18
CA ASN A 144 12.74 5.64 28.97
C ASN A 144 13.05 5.03 27.59
N SER A 145 13.89 3.98 27.59
CA SER A 145 14.36 3.24 26.41
C SER A 145 13.28 2.44 25.67
N SER A 146 12.01 2.51 26.10
CA SER A 146 10.88 1.81 25.46
C SER A 146 10.32 2.56 24.24
N ALA A 147 10.78 3.77 23.98
CA ALA A 147 10.30 4.62 22.88
C ALA A 147 11.09 4.49 21.58
N PHE A 148 12.05 3.56 21.48
CA PHE A 148 12.87 3.33 20.29
C PHE A 148 12.63 1.95 19.67
N PRO A 149 12.85 1.78 18.35
CA PRO A 149 12.75 0.49 17.71
C PRO A 149 13.69 -0.50 18.39
N ARG A 150 13.17 -1.66 18.77
CA ARG A 150 13.98 -2.72 19.39
C ARG A 150 14.52 -3.62 18.29
N ILE A 151 15.84 -3.80 18.25
CA ILE A 151 16.43 -4.85 17.41
C ILE A 151 16.02 -6.19 18.00
N VAL A 152 15.25 -6.97 17.25
CA VAL A 152 15.02 -8.38 17.56
C VAL A 152 16.27 -9.09 17.09
N ALA A 153 16.97 -9.71 18.03
CA ALA A 153 17.98 -10.68 17.68
C ALA A 153 17.31 -11.73 16.79
N VAL A 154 17.69 -11.72 15.52
CA VAL A 154 17.29 -12.77 14.60
C VAL A 154 17.95 -14.01 15.15
N THR A 155 17.16 -14.90 15.77
CA THR A 155 17.67 -16.15 16.27
C THR A 155 18.25 -16.86 15.05
N PRO A 156 19.59 -17.07 14.97
CA PRO A 156 20.14 -17.92 13.93
C PRO A 156 19.33 -19.19 13.98
N ILE A 157 18.91 -19.71 12.82
CA ILE A 157 18.08 -20.89 12.77
C ILE A 157 18.76 -22.01 13.57
N VAL A 158 18.34 -22.16 14.82
CA VAL A 158 18.35 -23.41 15.54
C VAL A 158 16.91 -23.88 15.39
N LEU A 159 16.48 -24.13 14.14
CA LEU A 159 15.37 -25.04 13.82
C LEU A 159 15.70 -26.27 14.66
N GLY A 160 15.05 -26.48 15.81
CA GLY A 160 15.56 -27.37 16.85
C GLY A 160 16.10 -28.67 16.27
N SER A 161 17.42 -28.87 16.21
CA SER A 161 18.08 -30.01 15.53
C SER A 161 17.70 -30.31 14.05
N GLN A 162 16.79 -29.57 13.42
CA GLN A 162 16.31 -29.81 12.06
C GLN A 162 17.09 -28.95 11.04
N THR A 163 17.46 -29.54 9.91
CA THR A 163 18.08 -28.82 8.80
C THR A 163 17.02 -28.09 7.96
N LEU A 164 17.42 -27.11 7.14
CA LEU A 164 16.51 -26.46 6.19
C LEU A 164 15.78 -27.47 5.30
N GLU A 165 16.45 -28.56 4.90
CA GLU A 165 15.84 -29.65 4.13
C GLU A 165 14.77 -30.36 4.96
N ALA A 166 15.05 -30.69 6.22
CA ALA A 166 14.07 -31.32 7.11
C ALA A 166 12.84 -30.41 7.28
N TYR A 167 13.05 -29.11 7.43
CA TYR A 167 11.96 -28.12 7.48
C TYR A 167 11.15 -28.07 6.18
N LEU A 168 11.81 -28.00 5.01
CA LEU A 168 11.12 -28.00 3.72
C LEU A 168 10.36 -29.30 3.46
N GLU A 169 10.86 -30.45 3.93
CA GLU A 169 10.13 -31.73 3.88
C GLU A 169 8.94 -31.75 4.83
N GLU A 170 9.10 -31.22 6.05
CA GLU A 170 7.98 -31.11 7.00
C GLU A 170 6.89 -30.16 6.47
N LEU A 171 7.28 -29.03 5.87
CA LEU A 171 6.37 -28.11 5.19
C LEU A 171 5.56 -28.78 4.09
N ARG A 172 6.14 -29.74 3.37
CA ARG A 172 5.44 -30.51 2.32
C ARG A 172 4.34 -31.40 2.93
N ALA A 173 4.59 -31.96 4.12
CA ALA A 173 3.64 -32.81 4.81
C ALA A 173 2.57 -32.03 5.58
N LYS A 174 2.94 -30.93 6.24
CA LYS A 174 2.07 -30.11 7.08
C LYS A 174 2.49 -28.64 7.01
N TRP A 175 1.59 -27.79 6.52
CA TRP A 175 1.82 -26.35 6.56
C TRP A 175 1.67 -25.82 7.98
N ILE A 176 2.74 -25.21 8.50
CA ILE A 176 2.74 -24.46 9.75
C ILE A 176 3.21 -23.05 9.38
N PRO A 177 2.39 -22.00 9.59
CA PRO A 177 2.83 -20.63 9.41
C PRO A 177 4.07 -20.37 10.27
N LEU A 178 5.14 -19.87 9.64
CA LEU A 178 6.30 -19.37 10.38
C LEU A 178 5.96 -18.04 11.02
N ASP A 179 6.58 -17.74 12.14
CA ASP A 179 6.67 -16.37 12.64
C ASP A 179 7.73 -15.57 11.84
N LEU A 180 7.69 -14.24 11.94
CA LEU A 180 8.60 -13.37 11.20
C LEU A 180 10.08 -13.65 11.53
N PRO A 181 10.48 -13.85 12.80
CA PRO A 181 11.85 -14.18 13.17
C PRO A 181 12.37 -15.47 12.54
N THR A 182 11.51 -16.44 12.23
CA THR A 182 11.91 -17.69 11.55
C THR A 182 11.81 -17.57 10.02
N HIS A 183 10.81 -16.87 9.49
CA HIS A 183 10.59 -16.73 8.04
C HIS A 183 11.77 -16.06 7.33
N LEU A 184 12.25 -14.92 7.84
CA LEU A 184 13.27 -14.15 7.12
C LEU A 184 14.63 -14.88 7.05
N PRO A 185 15.11 -15.55 8.10
CA PRO A 185 16.27 -16.44 7.99
C PRO A 185 16.10 -17.55 6.97
N VAL A 186 14.92 -18.20 6.91
CA VAL A 186 14.65 -19.25 5.90
C VAL A 186 14.74 -18.68 4.49
N VAL A 187 14.17 -17.49 4.25
CA VAL A 187 14.32 -16.77 2.98
C VAL A 187 15.78 -16.48 2.67
N GLY A 188 16.56 -16.02 3.66
CA GLY A 188 18.00 -15.76 3.52
C GLY A 188 18.80 -17.00 3.14
N GLU A 189 18.57 -18.14 3.79
CA GLU A 189 19.24 -19.41 3.48
C GLU A 189 18.84 -19.95 2.09
N LEU A 190 17.56 -19.89 1.74
CA LEU A 190 17.12 -20.29 0.41
C LEU A 190 17.70 -19.38 -0.68
N MET A 191 17.87 -18.08 -0.41
CA MET A 191 18.55 -17.16 -1.34
C MET A 191 20.02 -17.54 -1.57
N VAL A 192 20.72 -18.06 -0.56
CA VAL A 192 22.07 -18.61 -0.75
C VAL A 192 22.02 -19.82 -1.69
N LYS A 193 21.06 -20.73 -1.51
CA LYS A 193 20.88 -21.89 -2.41
C LYS A 193 20.51 -21.51 -3.85
N LEU A 194 19.85 -20.38 -4.08
CA LEU A 194 19.52 -19.90 -5.44
C LEU A 194 20.75 -19.63 -6.33
N GLN A 195 21.94 -19.48 -5.74
CA GLN A 195 23.21 -19.36 -6.45
C GLN A 195 23.55 -20.63 -7.25
N GLU A 196 23.13 -21.80 -6.77
CA GLU A 196 23.32 -23.06 -7.47
C GLU A 196 22.71 -22.98 -8.87
N ARG A 197 23.40 -23.50 -9.89
CA ARG A 197 22.93 -23.42 -11.27
C ARG A 197 21.67 -24.24 -11.54
N ASN A 198 21.38 -25.22 -10.68
CA ASN A 198 20.26 -26.15 -10.79
C ASN A 198 18.89 -25.44 -10.71
N SER A 199 17.85 -26.11 -11.21
CA SER A 199 16.46 -25.61 -11.14
C SER A 199 15.79 -25.89 -9.79
N THR A 200 16.19 -26.96 -9.10
CA THR A 200 15.58 -27.42 -7.84
C THR A 200 15.55 -26.34 -6.76
N PRO A 201 16.65 -25.60 -6.48
CA PRO A 201 16.62 -24.57 -5.44
C PRO A 201 15.65 -23.42 -5.73
N TYR A 202 15.45 -23.09 -7.01
CA TYR A 202 14.48 -22.08 -7.40
C TYR A 202 13.04 -22.56 -7.20
N GLU A 203 12.77 -23.82 -7.52
CA GLU A 203 11.45 -24.41 -7.28
C GLU A 203 11.15 -24.47 -5.78
N GLU A 204 12.11 -24.88 -4.94
CA GLU A 204 11.95 -24.89 -3.48
C GLU A 204 11.71 -23.50 -2.91
N PHE A 205 12.50 -22.50 -3.34
CA PHE A 205 12.30 -21.10 -2.95
C PHE A 205 10.90 -20.59 -3.33
N MET A 206 10.44 -20.91 -4.55
CA MET A 206 9.12 -20.54 -5.01
C MET A 206 8.00 -21.22 -4.24
N LYS A 207 8.13 -22.52 -3.94
CA LYS A 207 7.15 -23.26 -3.15
C LYS A 207 7.04 -22.69 -1.73
N HIS A 208 8.17 -22.36 -1.10
CA HIS A 208 8.20 -21.66 0.18
C HIS A 208 7.50 -20.30 0.09
N THR A 209 7.82 -19.50 -0.94
CA THR A 209 7.21 -18.19 -1.17
C THR A 209 5.70 -18.28 -1.36
N ILE A 210 5.22 -19.26 -2.15
CA ILE A 210 3.78 -19.49 -2.36
C ILE A 210 3.11 -19.86 -1.04
N ALA A 211 3.68 -20.82 -0.33
CA ALA A 211 3.09 -21.34 0.88
C ALA A 211 3.04 -20.27 1.99
N THR A 212 4.02 -19.38 2.05
CA THR A 212 4.01 -18.23 2.98
C THR A 212 3.12 -17.07 2.51
N CYS A 213 3.08 -16.74 1.22
CA CYS A 213 2.41 -15.54 0.70
C CYS A 213 1.00 -15.80 0.12
N HIS A 214 0.47 -17.03 0.15
CA HIS A 214 -0.81 -17.37 -0.47
C HIS A 214 -1.98 -16.53 0.05
N GLY A 215 -1.98 -16.15 1.34
CA GLY A 215 -3.03 -15.29 1.91
C GLY A 215 -3.05 -13.91 1.26
N LYS A 216 -1.88 -13.31 1.06
CA LYS A 216 -1.73 -12.03 0.35
C LYS A 216 -2.14 -12.15 -1.12
N MET A 217 -1.71 -13.21 -1.80
CA MET A 217 -2.14 -13.50 -3.18
C MET A 217 -3.67 -13.64 -3.28
N PHE A 218 -4.28 -14.38 -2.36
CA PHE A 218 -5.72 -14.60 -2.33
C PHE A 218 -6.49 -13.29 -2.12
N ARG A 219 -6.12 -12.49 -1.12
CA ARG A 219 -6.74 -11.18 -0.85
C ARG A 219 -6.71 -10.26 -2.05
N ARG A 220 -5.59 -10.21 -2.77
CA ARG A 220 -5.48 -9.43 -4.02
C ARG A 220 -6.48 -9.88 -5.07
N PHE A 221 -6.67 -11.19 -5.24
CA PHE A 221 -7.67 -11.73 -6.18
C PHE A 221 -9.10 -11.44 -5.74
N GLU A 222 -9.43 -11.64 -4.46
CA GLU A 222 -10.79 -11.45 -3.95
C GLU A 222 -11.17 -9.99 -3.77
N HIS A 223 -10.22 -9.07 -3.82
CA HIS A 223 -10.50 -7.65 -3.81
C HIS A 223 -11.51 -7.28 -4.92
N SER A 224 -12.47 -6.42 -4.57
CA SER A 224 -13.57 -6.03 -5.45
C SER A 224 -13.08 -5.52 -6.81
N TRP A 225 -11.98 -4.76 -6.83
CA TRP A 225 -11.40 -4.23 -8.06
C TRP A 225 -10.80 -5.33 -8.95
N SER A 226 -10.07 -6.29 -8.36
CA SER A 226 -9.54 -7.44 -9.11
C SER A 226 -10.65 -8.27 -9.74
N GLN A 227 -11.81 -8.36 -9.09
CA GLN A 227 -12.99 -9.03 -9.68
C GLN A 227 -13.48 -8.31 -10.94
N VAL A 228 -13.37 -6.98 -11.02
CA VAL A 228 -13.73 -6.22 -12.23
C VAL A 228 -12.82 -6.60 -13.40
N PHE A 229 -11.49 -6.56 -13.18
CA PHE A 229 -10.51 -6.96 -14.20
C PHE A 229 -10.75 -8.41 -14.67
N TYR A 230 -10.88 -9.33 -13.71
CA TYR A 230 -11.07 -10.75 -14.00
C TYR A 230 -12.39 -11.03 -14.77
N ARG A 231 -13.51 -10.45 -14.32
CA ARG A 231 -14.81 -10.60 -15.01
C ARG A 231 -14.79 -9.98 -16.39
N SER A 232 -14.20 -8.79 -16.52
CA SER A 232 -14.10 -8.12 -17.80
C SER A 232 -13.30 -8.95 -18.80
N LEU A 233 -12.13 -9.49 -18.43
CA LEU A 233 -11.37 -10.41 -19.29
C LEU A 233 -12.18 -11.64 -19.65
N SER A 234 -12.83 -12.27 -18.67
CA SER A 234 -13.61 -13.51 -18.86
C SER A 234 -14.85 -13.32 -19.74
N ASN A 235 -15.35 -12.09 -19.87
CA ASN A 235 -16.53 -11.77 -20.67
C ASN A 235 -16.19 -11.45 -22.14
N VAL A 236 -14.91 -11.33 -22.49
CA VAL A 236 -14.51 -11.06 -23.88
C VAL A 236 -14.68 -12.33 -24.71
N THR A 237 -15.66 -12.35 -25.61
CA THR A 237 -15.93 -13.50 -26.50
C THR A 237 -15.42 -13.31 -27.92
N ASN A 238 -15.40 -12.07 -28.41
CA ASN A 238 -15.00 -11.72 -29.77
C ASN A 238 -13.57 -11.18 -29.78
N ILE A 239 -12.57 -12.03 -30.02
CA ILE A 239 -11.15 -11.64 -29.97
C ILE A 239 -10.68 -11.14 -31.34
N PRO A 240 -10.38 -9.84 -31.53
CA PRO A 240 -9.88 -9.28 -32.79
C PRO A 240 -8.40 -9.65 -33.04
N CYS A 241 -7.91 -9.38 -34.24
CA CYS A 241 -6.53 -9.69 -34.66
C CYS A 241 -6.03 -8.61 -35.60
N ASP A 242 -5.97 -7.40 -35.07
CA ASP A 242 -5.41 -6.28 -35.77
C ASP A 242 -3.89 -6.38 -35.73
N ASN A 243 -3.27 -6.15 -36.88
CA ASN A 243 -1.81 -6.07 -36.99
C ASN A 243 -1.36 -4.77 -36.32
N ILE A 244 -1.06 -4.86 -35.02
CA ILE A 244 -0.47 -3.73 -34.28
C ILE A 244 0.97 -3.58 -34.77
N PRO A 245 1.33 -2.46 -35.42
CA PRO A 245 2.68 -2.24 -35.90
C PRO A 245 3.68 -2.39 -34.74
N CYS A 246 4.79 -3.05 -35.02
CA CYS A 246 5.93 -3.01 -34.12
C CYS A 246 6.47 -1.58 -34.17
N GLU A 247 6.64 -0.93 -33.01
CA GLU A 247 7.33 0.36 -32.98
C GLU A 247 8.81 0.06 -33.19
N ASP A 248 9.36 0.39 -34.36
CA ASP A 248 10.71 0.01 -34.80
C ASP A 248 11.85 0.85 -34.18
N SER A 249 11.63 1.46 -33.00
CA SER A 249 12.68 2.21 -32.32
C SER A 249 13.87 1.31 -31.93
N ALA A 250 15.10 1.82 -31.97
CA ALA A 250 16.27 1.03 -31.55
C ALA A 250 16.18 0.59 -30.07
N GLU A 251 15.57 1.42 -29.20
CA GLU A 251 15.36 1.10 -27.78
C GLU A 251 14.34 -0.02 -27.58
N SER A 252 13.31 -0.11 -28.43
CA SER A 252 12.31 -1.19 -28.36
C SER A 252 12.89 -2.55 -28.77
N GLN A 253 13.90 -2.60 -29.65
CA GLN A 253 14.51 -3.87 -30.07
C GLN A 253 15.13 -4.66 -28.91
N HIS A 254 15.82 -4.01 -27.97
CA HIS A 254 16.41 -4.73 -26.83
C HIS A 254 15.32 -5.28 -25.90
N SER A 255 14.26 -4.50 -25.68
CA SER A 255 13.08 -4.91 -24.92
C SER A 255 12.39 -6.13 -25.57
N TYR A 256 12.25 -6.14 -26.89
CA TYR A 256 11.62 -7.24 -27.62
C TYR A 256 12.36 -8.57 -27.47
N LYS A 257 13.70 -8.57 -27.45
CA LYS A 257 14.46 -9.81 -27.23
C LYS A 257 14.12 -10.46 -25.88
N ALA A 258 13.97 -9.65 -24.83
CA ALA A 258 13.57 -10.15 -23.51
C ALA A 258 12.12 -10.66 -23.52
N GLN A 259 11.21 -9.95 -24.18
CA GLN A 259 9.81 -10.36 -24.32
C GLN A 259 9.64 -11.65 -25.15
N TYR A 260 10.40 -11.85 -26.22
CA TYR A 260 10.41 -13.11 -26.99
C TYR A 260 11.00 -14.27 -26.18
N ALA A 261 12.01 -14.02 -25.35
CA ALA A 261 12.51 -15.02 -24.42
C ALA A 261 11.42 -15.41 -23.39
N SER A 262 10.61 -14.45 -22.93
CA SER A 262 9.44 -14.72 -22.07
C SER A 262 8.36 -15.53 -22.79
N ASP A 263 8.03 -15.22 -24.05
CA ASP A 263 7.09 -16.00 -24.88
C ASP A 263 7.57 -17.45 -25.09
N HIS A 264 8.88 -17.64 -25.32
CA HIS A 264 9.50 -18.96 -25.40
C HIS A 264 9.43 -19.72 -24.06
N ASP A 265 9.77 -19.06 -22.96
CA ASP A 265 9.70 -19.64 -21.62
C ASP A 265 8.24 -20.00 -21.26
N PHE A 266 7.26 -19.23 -21.74
CA PHE A 266 5.83 -19.53 -21.60
C PHE A 266 5.45 -20.84 -22.31
N LEU A 267 5.83 -21.01 -23.59
CA LEU A 267 5.55 -22.27 -24.30
C LEU A 267 6.27 -23.47 -23.66
N THR A 268 7.46 -23.26 -23.10
CA THR A 268 8.15 -24.30 -22.31
C THR A 268 7.36 -24.66 -21.06
N GLY A 269 6.81 -23.67 -20.35
CA GLY A 269 5.91 -23.88 -19.23
C GLY A 269 4.64 -24.65 -19.63
N LEU A 270 4.11 -24.36 -20.82
CA LEU A 270 2.94 -25.04 -21.36
C LEU A 270 3.19 -26.53 -21.62
N ALA A 271 4.36 -26.89 -22.17
CA ALA A 271 4.76 -28.29 -22.33
C ALA A 271 4.85 -29.02 -20.98
N ASN A 272 5.34 -28.33 -19.95
CA ASN A 272 5.41 -28.89 -18.60
C ASN A 272 4.01 -29.09 -18.00
N ILE A 273 3.07 -28.17 -18.20
CA ILE A 273 1.67 -28.36 -17.77
C ILE A 273 1.09 -29.60 -18.43
N ASP A 274 1.19 -29.73 -19.77
CA ASP A 274 0.63 -30.89 -20.51
C ASP A 274 1.22 -32.22 -20.02
N LYS A 275 2.51 -32.23 -19.67
CA LYS A 275 3.21 -33.40 -19.12
C LYS A 275 2.75 -33.77 -17.71
N HIS A 276 2.59 -32.77 -16.83
CA HIS A 276 2.31 -33.00 -15.40
C HIS A 276 0.82 -33.04 -15.07
N ASN A 277 -0.02 -32.45 -15.91
CA ASN A 277 -1.47 -32.30 -15.73
C ASN A 277 -2.22 -32.73 -17.01
N PRO A 278 -2.10 -34.00 -17.44
CA PRO A 278 -2.70 -34.48 -18.68
C PRO A 278 -4.23 -34.36 -18.70
N GLU A 279 -4.87 -34.27 -17.53
CA GLU A 279 -6.31 -34.05 -17.37
C GLU A 279 -6.78 -32.68 -17.86
N TRP A 280 -5.88 -31.71 -18.01
CA TRP A 280 -6.19 -30.41 -18.61
C TRP A 280 -6.44 -30.52 -20.11
N LYS A 281 -6.02 -31.63 -20.75
CA LYS A 281 -6.23 -31.91 -22.18
C LYS A 281 -5.82 -30.72 -23.06
N LEU A 282 -4.65 -30.12 -22.79
CA LEU A 282 -4.20 -28.90 -23.49
C LEU A 282 -4.12 -29.08 -25.00
N SER A 283 -3.71 -30.28 -25.45
CA SER A 283 -3.71 -30.63 -26.89
C SER A 283 -5.07 -30.51 -27.58
N ILE A 284 -6.18 -30.56 -26.83
CA ILE A 284 -7.55 -30.37 -27.35
C ILE A 284 -7.98 -28.90 -27.20
N LEU A 285 -7.62 -28.25 -26.09
CA LEU A 285 -8.05 -26.88 -25.78
C LEU A 285 -7.32 -25.82 -26.62
N ILE A 286 -6.03 -26.04 -26.89
CA ILE A 286 -5.14 -25.07 -27.56
C ILE A 286 -4.21 -25.75 -28.58
N PRO A 287 -4.77 -26.45 -29.58
CA PRO A 287 -4.01 -27.28 -30.51
C PRO A 287 -2.95 -26.50 -31.30
N ASN A 288 -3.23 -25.26 -31.72
CA ASN A 288 -2.28 -24.46 -32.48
C ASN A 288 -1.11 -23.98 -31.61
N LEU A 289 -1.36 -23.51 -30.38
CA LEU A 289 -0.28 -23.17 -29.45
C LEU A 289 0.59 -24.39 -29.13
N MET A 290 -0.03 -25.56 -28.90
CA MET A 290 0.72 -26.81 -28.66
C MET A 290 1.54 -27.24 -29.88
N SER A 291 1.05 -26.98 -31.10
CA SER A 291 1.84 -27.21 -32.32
C SER A 291 3.10 -26.33 -32.34
N ILE A 292 3.00 -25.06 -31.96
CA ILE A 292 4.16 -24.15 -31.87
C ILE A 292 5.10 -24.63 -30.76
N THR A 293 4.58 -25.05 -29.61
CA THR A 293 5.39 -25.60 -28.51
C THR A 293 6.22 -26.82 -28.93
N ARG A 294 5.69 -27.69 -29.80
CA ARG A 294 6.43 -28.85 -30.34
C ARG A 294 7.50 -28.46 -31.36
N ALA A 295 7.33 -27.31 -32.02
CA ALA A 295 8.24 -26.75 -33.01
C ALA A 295 8.95 -25.49 -32.49
N LEU A 296 9.29 -25.47 -31.20
CA LEU A 296 9.77 -24.27 -30.52
C LEU A 296 11.08 -23.77 -31.14
N PRO A 297 11.14 -22.51 -31.61
CA PRO A 297 12.38 -21.97 -32.18
C PRO A 297 13.40 -21.66 -31.08
N PRO A 298 14.67 -21.39 -31.42
CA PRO A 298 15.69 -21.04 -30.43
C PRO A 298 15.28 -19.86 -29.55
N ARG A 299 15.60 -19.92 -28.25
CA ARG A 299 15.24 -18.90 -27.26
C ARG A 299 15.71 -17.50 -27.67
N GLY A 300 14.79 -16.54 -27.67
CA GLY A 300 15.04 -15.13 -28.03
C GLY A 300 14.94 -14.82 -29.52
N SER A 301 14.65 -15.81 -30.37
CA SER A 301 14.23 -15.56 -31.75
C SER A 301 12.82 -14.96 -31.79
N PRO A 302 12.47 -14.18 -32.84
CA PRO A 302 11.12 -13.64 -33.00
C PRO A 302 10.07 -14.76 -32.98
N LEU A 303 9.11 -14.63 -32.08
CA LEU A 303 8.07 -15.62 -31.85
C LEU A 303 6.71 -14.92 -31.84
N PHE A 304 5.86 -15.26 -32.80
CA PHE A 304 4.56 -14.63 -33.00
C PHE A 304 3.44 -15.54 -32.48
N LEU A 305 3.22 -15.56 -31.16
CA LEU A 305 2.21 -16.43 -30.55
C LEU A 305 0.79 -15.89 -30.71
N TYR A 306 0.62 -14.59 -30.97
CA TYR A 306 -0.68 -13.97 -31.16
C TYR A 306 -0.92 -13.69 -32.64
N ASN A 307 -1.66 -14.58 -33.31
CA ASN A 307 -2.03 -14.48 -34.73
C ASN A 307 -3.47 -14.94 -34.95
N SER A 308 -3.94 -14.93 -36.21
CA SER A 308 -5.32 -15.28 -36.57
C SER A 308 -5.75 -16.66 -36.07
N ASN A 309 -4.82 -17.62 -35.99
CA ASN A 309 -5.10 -19.01 -35.63
C ASN A 309 -5.01 -19.25 -34.12
N THR A 310 -4.17 -18.48 -33.43
CA THR A 310 -3.87 -18.69 -32.00
C THR A 310 -4.54 -17.69 -31.07
N ARG A 311 -5.06 -16.56 -31.55
CA ARG A 311 -5.62 -15.49 -30.69
C ARG A 311 -6.73 -15.95 -29.74
N VAL A 312 -7.63 -16.81 -30.22
CA VAL A 312 -8.76 -17.34 -29.44
C VAL A 312 -8.25 -18.36 -28.43
N GLU A 313 -7.35 -19.25 -28.85
CA GLU A 313 -6.67 -20.20 -27.96
C GLU A 313 -5.90 -19.49 -26.84
N TYR A 314 -5.15 -18.44 -27.20
CA TYR A 314 -4.35 -17.64 -26.27
C TYR A 314 -5.23 -16.95 -25.22
N HIS A 315 -6.33 -16.32 -25.64
CA HIS A 315 -7.27 -15.70 -24.73
C HIS A 315 -7.96 -16.72 -23.82
N ASN A 316 -8.48 -17.82 -24.39
CA ASN A 316 -9.14 -18.86 -23.61
C ASN A 316 -8.19 -19.49 -22.59
N PHE A 317 -6.92 -19.69 -22.97
CA PHE A 317 -5.90 -20.19 -22.06
C PHE A 317 -5.57 -19.19 -20.95
N LEU A 318 -5.47 -17.88 -21.27
CA LEU A 318 -5.30 -16.82 -20.26
C LEU A 318 -6.41 -16.88 -19.21
N CYS A 319 -7.67 -16.92 -19.64
CA CYS A 319 -8.82 -17.00 -18.74
C CYS A 319 -8.81 -18.30 -17.93
N LEU A 320 -8.49 -19.43 -18.57
CA LEU A 320 -8.39 -20.73 -17.89
C LEU A 320 -7.30 -20.70 -16.82
N ILE A 321 -6.09 -20.24 -17.13
CA ILE A 321 -4.97 -20.27 -16.19
C ILE A 321 -5.17 -19.29 -15.04
N LEU A 322 -5.75 -18.10 -15.29
CA LEU A 322 -6.16 -17.17 -14.23
C LEU A 322 -7.19 -17.80 -13.29
N LYS A 323 -8.20 -18.47 -13.86
CA LYS A 323 -9.23 -19.17 -13.08
C LYS A 323 -8.62 -20.26 -12.20
N GLN A 324 -7.75 -21.11 -12.78
CA GLN A 324 -7.12 -22.21 -12.05
C GLN A 324 -6.19 -21.68 -10.96
N PHE A 325 -5.33 -20.70 -11.26
CA PHE A 325 -4.46 -20.07 -10.29
C PHE A 325 -5.25 -19.51 -9.08
N ARG A 326 -6.34 -18.78 -9.33
CA ARG A 326 -7.26 -18.31 -8.28
C ARG A 326 -7.84 -19.46 -7.45
N VAL A 327 -8.35 -20.50 -8.10
CA VAL A 327 -8.95 -21.66 -7.42
C VAL A 327 -7.93 -22.38 -6.54
N HIS A 328 -6.70 -22.60 -7.04
CA HIS A 328 -5.66 -23.26 -6.27
C HIS A 328 -5.24 -22.43 -5.05
N ILE A 329 -5.04 -21.12 -5.21
CA ILE A 329 -4.73 -20.21 -4.09
C ILE A 329 -5.87 -20.17 -3.07
N GLN A 330 -7.13 -20.11 -3.53
CA GLN A 330 -8.30 -20.14 -2.65
C GLN A 330 -8.38 -21.44 -1.85
N ASN A 331 -8.12 -22.58 -2.49
CA ASN A 331 -8.11 -23.87 -1.82
C ASN A 331 -7.00 -23.91 -0.76
N LEU A 332 -5.81 -23.36 -1.07
CA LEU A 332 -4.71 -23.32 -0.11
C LEU A 332 -5.07 -22.44 1.09
N TYR A 333 -5.63 -21.26 0.83
CA TYR A 333 -6.11 -20.35 1.88
C TYR A 333 -7.16 -20.98 2.81
N LYS A 334 -8.13 -21.72 2.26
CA LYS A 334 -9.15 -22.41 3.04
C LYS A 334 -8.58 -23.49 3.95
N LEU A 335 -7.53 -24.18 3.49
CA LEU A 335 -6.86 -25.25 4.24
C LEU A 335 -6.00 -24.71 5.39
N THR A 336 -5.41 -23.53 5.21
CA THR A 336 -4.47 -22.93 6.17
C THR A 336 -5.13 -21.99 7.18
N THR A 337 -6.35 -21.49 6.91
CA THR A 337 -7.03 -20.55 7.80
C THR A 337 -7.79 -21.27 8.94
N PRO A 338 -7.50 -20.98 10.22
CA PRO A 338 -8.11 -21.66 11.38
C PRO A 338 -9.63 -21.53 11.47
N ALA A 339 -10.20 -20.42 11.00
CA ALA A 339 -11.64 -20.13 11.05
C ALA A 339 -12.49 -21.17 10.29
N SER A 340 -11.91 -21.88 9.31
CA SER A 340 -12.58 -22.97 8.60
C SER A 340 -12.81 -24.22 9.48
N GLN A 341 -12.14 -24.33 10.63
CA GLN A 341 -12.16 -25.53 11.48
C GLN A 341 -13.08 -25.42 12.69
N SER A 342 -13.50 -24.21 13.09
CA SER A 342 -14.22 -23.96 14.35
C SER A 342 -15.74 -23.81 14.22
N SER A 343 -16.33 -23.86 13.02
CA SER A 343 -17.79 -23.75 12.89
C SER A 343 -18.48 -25.03 13.39
N THR A 344 -18.83 -25.05 14.68
CA THR A 344 -19.64 -26.08 15.34
C THR A 344 -21.13 -26.07 14.91
N ASP A 345 -21.47 -25.30 13.88
CA ASP A 345 -22.85 -25.13 13.48
C ASP A 345 -23.33 -26.34 12.67
N LYS A 346 -24.48 -26.89 13.08
CA LYS A 346 -25.00 -28.23 12.74
C LYS A 346 -25.52 -28.35 11.30
N GLN A 347 -24.87 -27.71 10.34
CA GLN A 347 -25.16 -27.93 8.93
C GLN A 347 -24.70 -29.35 8.53
N PRO A 348 -25.55 -30.13 7.84
CA PRO A 348 -25.20 -31.47 7.38
C PRO A 348 -23.95 -31.37 6.49
N LYS A 349 -22.82 -31.88 7.00
CA LYS A 349 -21.54 -31.89 6.30
C LYS A 349 -21.75 -32.48 4.89
N PRO A 350 -21.53 -31.72 3.80
CA PRO A 350 -21.41 -32.34 2.48
C PRO A 350 -20.36 -33.44 2.61
N LYS A 351 -20.61 -34.63 2.03
CA LYS A 351 -19.66 -35.75 2.01
C LYS A 351 -18.32 -35.24 1.44
N LEU A 352 -17.42 -34.82 2.32
CA LEU A 352 -16.09 -34.35 1.95
C LEU A 352 -15.36 -35.55 1.34
N PRO A 353 -14.51 -35.34 0.32
CA PRO A 353 -13.59 -36.37 -0.18
C PRO A 353 -12.86 -37.01 1.01
N THR A 354 -12.75 -38.34 0.98
CA THR A 354 -12.26 -39.16 2.11
C THR A 354 -10.80 -38.85 2.51
N GLU A 355 -10.07 -38.10 1.69
CA GLU A 355 -8.69 -37.68 1.94
C GLU A 355 -8.57 -36.16 1.86
N PRO A 356 -7.93 -35.50 2.84
CA PRO A 356 -7.64 -34.08 2.76
C PRO A 356 -6.70 -33.82 1.57
N PRO A 357 -6.92 -32.73 0.81
CA PRO A 357 -6.05 -32.41 -0.32
C PRO A 357 -4.60 -32.24 0.14
N ASN A 358 -3.68 -32.87 -0.59
CA ASN A 358 -2.25 -32.79 -0.32
C ASN A 358 -1.75 -31.36 -0.61
N ILE A 359 -1.31 -30.65 0.44
CA ILE A 359 -0.80 -29.27 0.36
C ILE A 359 0.35 -29.17 -0.64
N GLN A 360 1.24 -30.17 -0.68
CA GLN A 360 2.36 -30.19 -1.60
C GLN A 360 1.92 -30.18 -3.06
N ASN A 361 0.90 -30.98 -3.40
CA ASN A 361 0.35 -31.00 -4.75
C ASN A 361 -0.25 -29.64 -5.09
N LEU A 362 -1.02 -29.06 -4.16
CA LEU A 362 -1.65 -27.77 -4.36
C LEU A 362 -0.64 -26.62 -4.53
N VAL A 363 0.42 -26.58 -3.72
CA VAL A 363 1.52 -25.62 -3.88
C VAL A 363 2.27 -25.85 -5.20
N GLY A 364 2.43 -27.11 -5.63
CA GLY A 364 2.95 -27.46 -6.94
C GLY A 364 2.08 -26.93 -8.07
N ASP A 365 0.76 -27.08 -7.98
CA ASP A 365 -0.20 -26.59 -8.97
C ASP A 365 -0.17 -25.06 -9.05
N ILE A 366 -0.11 -24.37 -7.90
CA ILE A 366 0.04 -22.90 -7.84
C ILE A 366 1.37 -22.48 -8.48
N PHE A 367 2.46 -23.20 -8.22
CA PHE A 367 3.75 -22.91 -8.83
C PHE A 367 3.69 -23.03 -10.35
N VAL A 368 3.16 -24.14 -10.87
CA VAL A 368 3.07 -24.41 -12.30
C VAL A 368 2.18 -23.39 -13.01
N THR A 369 0.99 -23.12 -12.45
CA THR A 369 0.03 -22.17 -13.03
C THR A 369 0.51 -20.73 -12.93
N GLY A 370 1.00 -20.31 -11.76
CA GLY A 370 1.52 -18.96 -11.54
C GLY A 370 2.80 -18.67 -12.33
N TYR A 371 3.72 -19.64 -12.45
CA TYR A 371 4.94 -19.48 -13.25
C TYR A 371 4.61 -19.32 -14.73
N THR A 372 3.68 -20.14 -15.25
CA THR A 372 3.26 -20.06 -16.65
C THR A 372 2.54 -18.74 -16.94
N LEU A 373 1.64 -18.31 -16.04
CA LEU A 373 0.99 -17.00 -16.12
C LEU A 373 2.01 -15.86 -16.08
N TRP A 374 3.06 -15.97 -15.25
CA TRP A 374 4.14 -14.98 -15.19
C TRP A 374 4.96 -14.88 -16.46
N LYS A 375 5.31 -16.01 -17.08
CA LYS A 375 5.98 -16.00 -18.37
C LYS A 375 5.08 -15.41 -19.46
N MET A 376 3.80 -15.75 -19.45
CA MET A 376 2.80 -15.20 -20.36
C MET A 376 2.69 -13.68 -20.22
N ALA A 377 2.52 -13.17 -19.00
CA ALA A 377 2.31 -11.75 -18.73
C ALA A 377 3.50 -10.84 -19.10
N ARG A 378 4.73 -11.39 -19.09
CA ARG A 378 5.95 -10.68 -19.54
C ARG A 378 6.21 -10.80 -21.05
N GLY A 379 5.45 -11.65 -21.72
CA GLY A 379 5.59 -11.93 -23.15
C GLY A 379 5.11 -10.78 -24.03
N ARG A 380 5.66 -10.71 -25.25
CA ARG A 380 5.23 -9.73 -26.27
C ARG A 380 3.79 -10.02 -26.69
N SER A 381 3.47 -11.30 -26.80
CA SER A 381 2.17 -11.77 -27.27
C SER A 381 1.03 -11.37 -26.32
N PHE A 382 1.30 -11.26 -25.02
CA PHE A 382 0.33 -10.78 -24.04
C PHE A 382 0.03 -9.29 -24.20
N GLU A 383 1.05 -8.47 -24.43
CA GLU A 383 0.87 -7.04 -24.71
C GLU A 383 0.05 -6.81 -25.98
N ILE A 384 0.38 -7.52 -27.07
CA ILE A 384 -0.36 -7.45 -28.33
C ILE A 384 -1.82 -7.90 -28.13
N HIS A 385 -2.03 -8.98 -27.36
CA HIS A 385 -3.37 -9.45 -27.03
C HIS A 385 -4.20 -8.39 -26.32
N LEU A 386 -3.70 -7.82 -25.23
CA LEU A 386 -4.42 -6.82 -24.45
C LEU A 386 -4.70 -5.55 -25.25
N LYS A 387 -3.76 -5.10 -26.07
CA LYS A 387 -3.98 -3.96 -26.98
C LYS A 387 -5.10 -4.23 -27.98
N ASN A 388 -5.17 -5.45 -28.52
CA ASN A 388 -6.21 -5.86 -29.46
C ASN A 388 -7.60 -5.87 -28.80
N ILE A 389 -7.72 -6.37 -27.56
CA ILE A 389 -9.01 -6.45 -26.86
C ILE A 389 -9.36 -5.20 -26.06
N GLN A 390 -8.53 -4.14 -26.04
CA GLN A 390 -8.70 -3.02 -25.10
C GLN A 390 -10.08 -2.34 -25.16
N HIS A 391 -10.70 -2.28 -26.34
CA HIS A 391 -12.02 -1.66 -26.54
C HIS A 391 -13.18 -2.53 -26.05
N LEU A 392 -12.90 -3.80 -25.70
CA LEU A 392 -13.83 -4.76 -25.13
C LEU A 392 -13.65 -4.88 -23.60
N LEU A 393 -12.61 -4.24 -23.05
CA LEU A 393 -12.34 -4.25 -21.62
C LEU A 393 -13.15 -3.16 -20.93
N LEU A 394 -13.63 -3.47 -19.72
CA LEU A 394 -14.28 -2.50 -18.84
C LEU A 394 -13.21 -1.61 -18.22
N ASN A 395 -13.49 -0.32 -18.09
CA ASN A 395 -12.64 0.57 -17.33
C ASN A 395 -13.04 0.49 -15.84
N PRO A 396 -12.20 -0.04 -14.94
CA PRO A 396 -12.56 -0.18 -13.53
C PRO A 396 -12.89 1.16 -12.85
N ARG A 397 -12.32 2.26 -13.38
CA ARG A 397 -12.57 3.62 -12.88
C ARG A 397 -14.03 4.08 -13.05
N ASP A 398 -14.69 3.61 -14.10
CA ASP A 398 -16.07 4.01 -14.40
C ASP A 398 -17.04 3.33 -13.39
N ILE A 399 -16.78 2.07 -13.07
CA ILE A 399 -17.57 1.29 -12.10
C ILE A 399 -17.41 1.85 -10.68
N LEU A 400 -16.22 2.34 -10.33
CA LEU A 400 -15.99 2.96 -9.02
C LEU A 400 -16.72 4.29 -8.87
N SER A 401 -16.72 5.10 -9.92
CA SER A 401 -17.42 6.38 -9.93
C SER A 401 -18.93 6.21 -9.74
N GLU A 402 -19.50 5.07 -10.15
CA GLU A 402 -20.89 4.69 -9.89
C GLU A 402 -21.09 4.12 -8.49
N SER A 403 -20.17 3.26 -8.02
CA SER A 403 -20.27 2.63 -6.69
C SER A 403 -20.15 3.64 -5.54
N THR A 404 -19.27 4.64 -5.66
CA THR A 404 -19.11 5.68 -4.62
C THR A 404 -20.35 6.55 -4.48
N LYS A 405 -21.19 6.65 -5.53
CA LYS A 405 -22.47 7.39 -5.48
C LYS A 405 -23.61 6.60 -4.84
N LEU A 406 -23.49 5.27 -4.73
CA LEU A 406 -24.58 4.38 -4.33
C LEU A 406 -24.34 3.62 -3.03
N ALA A 407 -23.13 3.62 -2.49
CA ALA A 407 -22.81 2.93 -1.23
C ALA A 407 -22.83 3.92 -0.04
N PRO A 408 -23.90 3.96 0.77
CA PRO A 408 -23.82 4.58 2.09
C PRO A 408 -22.88 3.73 2.96
N GLU A 409 -21.82 4.34 3.46
CA GLU A 409 -20.93 3.83 4.52
C GLU A 409 -20.52 2.35 4.35
N SER A 410 -19.52 2.12 3.48
CA SER A 410 -18.88 0.80 3.31
C SER A 410 -18.50 0.17 4.64
N ASP A 411 -18.77 -1.13 4.78
CA ASP A 411 -18.39 -1.99 5.92
C ASP A 411 -16.94 -1.68 6.36
N PRO A 412 -16.74 -1.18 7.60
CA PRO A 412 -15.41 -0.80 8.10
C PRO A 412 -14.44 -1.97 8.16
N ASN A 413 -14.89 -3.21 7.94
CA ASN A 413 -14.05 -4.40 7.88
C ASN A 413 -13.47 -4.70 6.49
N VAL A 414 -13.77 -3.91 5.46
CA VAL A 414 -13.12 -4.08 4.15
C VAL A 414 -11.68 -3.58 4.26
N GLU A 415 -10.75 -4.51 4.48
CA GLU A 415 -9.31 -4.28 4.52
C GLU A 415 -8.87 -3.54 3.23
N TYR A 416 -8.42 -2.30 3.40
CA TYR A 416 -7.95 -1.44 2.33
C TYR A 416 -6.67 -2.03 1.71
N ASN A 417 -6.69 -2.36 0.42
CA ASN A 417 -5.54 -2.95 -0.27
C ASN A 417 -4.80 -1.90 -1.11
N GLU A 418 -3.91 -1.16 -0.46
CA GLU A 418 -3.13 -0.06 -1.07
C GLU A 418 -2.35 -0.50 -2.33
N GLU A 419 -1.80 -1.72 -2.34
CA GLU A 419 -1.05 -2.23 -3.50
C GLU A 419 -1.92 -2.29 -4.76
N LEU A 420 -3.17 -2.71 -4.64
CA LEU A 420 -4.07 -2.77 -5.79
C LEU A 420 -4.49 -1.37 -6.23
N GLU A 421 -4.61 -0.42 -5.30
CA GLU A 421 -4.96 0.95 -5.66
C GLU A 421 -3.86 1.63 -6.47
N THR A 422 -2.60 1.39 -6.12
CA THR A 422 -1.45 1.92 -6.88
C THR A 422 -1.37 1.36 -8.31
N THR A 423 -1.93 0.18 -8.58
CA THR A 423 -1.99 -0.38 -9.95
C THR A 423 -3.08 0.23 -10.82
N ILE A 424 -3.96 1.07 -10.27
CA ILE A 424 -4.82 1.94 -11.06
C ILE A 424 -4.11 3.29 -11.15
N PRO A 425 -3.26 3.52 -12.16
CA PRO A 425 -2.60 4.80 -12.32
C PRO A 425 -3.67 5.89 -12.36
N PHE A 426 -3.54 6.88 -11.49
CA PHE A 426 -4.30 8.11 -11.65
C PHE A 426 -3.84 8.70 -12.98
N ALA A 427 -4.71 8.64 -13.98
CA ALA A 427 -4.43 9.22 -15.27
C ALA A 427 -4.00 10.67 -15.05
N GLU A 428 -2.87 11.07 -15.63
CA GLU A 428 -2.55 12.49 -15.70
C GLU A 428 -3.75 13.21 -16.34
N PRO A 429 -4.21 14.35 -15.78
CA PRO A 429 -5.26 15.14 -16.39
C PRO A 429 -4.93 15.39 -17.87
N GLY A 430 -5.74 14.82 -18.77
CA GLY A 430 -5.58 14.95 -20.22
C GLY A 430 -4.83 13.81 -20.94
N ARG A 431 -4.30 12.81 -20.23
CA ARG A 431 -3.71 11.59 -20.84
C ARG A 431 -4.11 10.33 -20.07
N PRO A 432 -5.30 9.77 -20.33
CA PRO A 432 -5.70 8.50 -19.74
C PRO A 432 -4.69 7.42 -20.13
N GLU A 433 -4.13 6.76 -19.11
CA GLU A 433 -3.27 5.61 -19.35
C GLU A 433 -4.05 4.55 -20.15
N PRO A 434 -3.45 3.96 -21.21
CA PRO A 434 -4.13 2.97 -22.01
C PRO A 434 -4.62 1.79 -21.16
N LEU A 435 -5.87 1.38 -21.36
CA LEU A 435 -6.53 0.37 -20.54
C LEU A 435 -5.77 -0.98 -20.56
N TRP A 436 -5.18 -1.34 -21.69
CA TRP A 436 -4.37 -2.56 -21.81
C TRP A 436 -3.20 -2.59 -20.82
N LYS A 437 -2.61 -1.43 -20.47
CA LYS A 437 -1.50 -1.35 -19.54
C LYS A 437 -1.97 -1.60 -18.10
N ALA A 438 -3.11 -1.03 -17.70
CA ALA A 438 -3.74 -1.32 -16.41
C ALA A 438 -4.05 -2.82 -16.24
N TYR A 439 -4.56 -3.50 -17.27
CA TYR A 439 -4.81 -4.95 -17.22
C TYR A 439 -3.53 -5.78 -17.16
N ARG A 440 -2.47 -5.34 -17.85
CA ARG A 440 -1.15 -5.97 -17.75
C ARG A 440 -0.59 -5.83 -16.34
N ASP A 441 -0.60 -4.63 -15.78
CA ASP A 441 -0.03 -4.33 -14.48
C ASP A 441 -0.83 -5.01 -13.36
N TRP A 442 -2.17 -5.07 -13.48
CA TRP A 442 -3.02 -5.91 -12.63
C TRP A 442 -2.62 -7.38 -12.68
N THR A 443 -2.44 -7.93 -13.89
CA THR A 443 -2.06 -9.34 -14.05
C THR A 443 -0.70 -9.59 -13.40
N ILE A 444 0.29 -8.71 -13.61
CA ILE A 444 1.62 -8.81 -12.99
C ILE A 444 1.52 -8.72 -11.46
N LEU A 445 0.68 -7.84 -10.91
CA LEU A 445 0.46 -7.74 -9.46
C LEU A 445 -0.03 -9.06 -8.84
N MET A 446 -0.90 -9.80 -9.55
CA MET A 446 -1.43 -11.08 -9.06
C MET A 446 -0.34 -12.16 -8.90
N ILE A 447 0.78 -12.02 -9.61
CA ILE A 447 1.90 -12.97 -9.66
C ILE A 447 3.23 -12.30 -9.29
N VAL A 448 3.19 -11.15 -8.61
CA VAL A 448 4.40 -10.34 -8.33
C VAL A 448 5.44 -11.11 -7.51
N GLN A 449 5.04 -12.07 -6.68
CA GLN A 449 5.97 -12.93 -5.96
C GLN A 449 6.85 -13.80 -6.89
N PHE A 450 6.34 -14.19 -8.06
CA PHE A 450 7.13 -14.92 -9.06
C PHE A 450 8.19 -14.00 -9.70
N GLU A 451 7.82 -12.74 -9.97
CA GLU A 451 8.76 -11.73 -10.45
C GLU A 451 9.81 -11.38 -9.41
N ALA A 452 9.40 -11.20 -8.15
CA ALA A 452 10.26 -10.96 -7.02
C ALA A 452 11.30 -12.08 -6.87
N ALA A 453 10.86 -13.34 -6.82
CA ALA A 453 11.76 -14.47 -6.73
C ALA A 453 12.72 -14.60 -7.92
N SER A 454 12.24 -14.33 -9.14
CA SER A 454 13.12 -14.28 -10.32
C SER A 454 14.16 -13.16 -10.20
N THR A 455 13.78 -12.00 -9.68
CA THR A 455 14.68 -10.85 -9.48
C THR A 455 15.76 -11.18 -8.45
N LEU A 456 15.37 -11.77 -7.32
CA LEU A 456 16.31 -12.25 -6.30
C LEU A 456 17.26 -13.32 -6.87
N ARG A 457 16.75 -14.28 -7.66
CA ARG A 457 17.59 -15.28 -8.32
C ARG A 457 18.60 -14.66 -9.29
N GLN A 458 18.17 -13.69 -10.10
CA GLN A 458 19.07 -12.98 -11.02
C GLN A 458 20.13 -12.19 -10.25
N PHE A 459 19.75 -11.60 -9.12
CA PHE A 459 20.66 -10.88 -8.25
C PHE A 459 21.74 -11.79 -7.65
N VAL A 460 21.36 -12.88 -6.98
CA VAL A 460 22.33 -13.77 -6.31
C VAL A 460 23.23 -14.53 -7.30
N ARG A 461 22.81 -14.67 -8.56
CA ARG A 461 23.62 -15.26 -9.65
C ARG A 461 24.49 -14.24 -10.38
N SER A 462 24.35 -12.96 -10.06
CA SER A 462 25.18 -11.91 -10.65
C SER A 462 26.64 -12.12 -10.24
N PRO A 463 27.62 -11.86 -11.14
CA PRO A 463 29.04 -11.92 -10.79
C PRO A 463 29.41 -10.96 -9.65
N ASP A 464 28.67 -9.86 -9.54
CA ASP A 464 28.83 -8.85 -8.50
C ASP A 464 28.32 -9.26 -7.09
N TYR A 465 27.92 -10.51 -6.86
CA TYR A 465 27.45 -11.00 -5.56
C TYR A 465 28.45 -12.03 -5.01
N ASP A 466 29.19 -11.67 -3.96
CA ASP A 466 30.31 -12.44 -3.39
C ASP A 466 29.88 -13.70 -2.60
N GLN A 467 28.72 -14.27 -2.92
CA GLN A 467 28.16 -15.50 -2.33
C GLN A 467 27.96 -15.48 -0.81
N GLN A 468 28.05 -14.32 -0.17
CA GLN A 468 27.91 -14.18 1.27
C GLN A 468 26.45 -14.43 1.72
N PRO A 469 26.25 -14.85 2.98
CA PRO A 469 24.91 -14.98 3.55
C PRO A 469 24.20 -13.63 3.59
N VAL A 470 22.88 -13.65 3.41
CA VAL A 470 22.05 -12.45 3.57
C VAL A 470 21.91 -12.15 5.06
N SER A 471 22.45 -11.00 5.49
CA SER A 471 22.28 -10.52 6.87
C SER A 471 20.88 -9.92 7.03
N VAL A 472 20.06 -10.50 7.89
CA VAL A 472 18.72 -9.98 8.20
C VAL A 472 18.74 -9.38 9.60
N THR A 473 18.27 -8.14 9.72
CA THR A 473 17.99 -7.46 10.99
C THR A 473 16.51 -7.14 11.06
N ILE A 474 15.85 -7.54 12.15
CA ILE A 474 14.44 -7.21 12.39
C ILE A 474 14.38 -6.11 13.43
N LEU A 475 13.70 -5.02 13.09
CA LEU A 475 13.36 -3.94 14.00
C LEU A 475 11.88 -4.09 14.37
N LEU A 476 11.60 -4.28 15.66
CA LEU A 476 10.25 -4.05 16.16
C LEU A 476 10.03 -2.54 16.17
N GLY A 477 9.07 -2.10 15.38
CA GLY A 477 8.59 -0.74 15.40
C GLY A 477 8.12 -0.39 16.80
N THR A 478 8.28 0.87 17.19
CA THR A 478 7.70 1.37 18.44
C THR A 478 6.18 1.21 18.39
N PRO A 479 5.48 1.00 19.53
CA PRO A 479 4.03 1.00 19.56
C PRO A 479 3.47 2.17 18.74
N THR A 480 2.57 1.85 17.81
CA THR A 480 1.90 2.86 17.00
C THR A 480 1.05 3.69 17.96
N SER A 481 1.26 4.99 17.90
CA SER A 481 0.40 5.93 18.61
C SER A 481 -0.07 6.94 17.59
N ASN A 482 -1.38 7.14 17.57
CA ASN A 482 -2.02 8.08 16.67
C ASN A 482 -1.72 9.54 17.04
N LYS A 483 -0.89 9.76 18.08
CA LYS A 483 -0.40 11.08 18.45
C LYS A 483 0.51 11.60 17.33
N ILE A 484 0.16 12.78 16.84
CA ILE A 484 0.98 13.63 15.98
C ILE A 484 1.41 14.87 16.77
N LEU A 485 2.50 15.51 16.36
CA LEU A 485 2.87 16.81 16.90
C LEU A 485 1.85 17.84 16.38
N PRO A 486 1.24 18.68 17.24
CA PRO A 486 0.37 19.75 16.77
C PRO A 486 1.10 20.61 15.72
N LEU A 487 0.40 21.00 14.65
CA LEU A 487 1.01 21.76 13.56
C LEU A 487 1.71 23.04 14.04
N ASP A 488 1.14 23.73 15.03
CA ASP A 488 1.77 24.91 15.64
C ASP A 488 3.12 24.57 16.26
N ASP A 489 3.18 23.46 16.97
CA ASP A 489 4.40 23.00 17.62
C ASP A 489 5.41 22.48 16.62
N LEU A 490 4.97 21.92 15.48
CA LEU A 490 5.81 21.50 14.38
C LEU A 490 6.45 22.71 13.67
N PHE A 491 5.66 23.70 13.27
CA PHE A 491 6.15 24.87 12.53
C PHE A 491 7.05 25.79 13.36
N VAL A 492 6.94 25.74 14.69
CA VAL A 492 7.84 26.44 15.62
C VAL A 492 9.04 25.56 16.02
N SER A 493 9.01 24.25 15.76
CA SER A 493 10.14 23.37 16.10
C SER A 493 11.31 23.50 15.14
N ASP A 494 12.48 23.09 15.61
CA ASP A 494 13.71 22.97 14.80
C ASP A 494 13.67 21.79 13.80
N PHE A 495 12.60 20.98 13.85
CA PHE A 495 12.43 19.79 13.01
C PHE A 495 11.83 20.10 11.64
N PHE A 496 11.11 21.22 11.50
CA PHE A 496 10.53 21.64 10.23
C PHE A 496 11.51 22.54 9.47
N PRO A 497 11.86 22.22 8.22
CA PRO A 497 12.85 23.01 7.47
C PRO A 497 12.34 24.43 7.20
N GLY A 498 13.25 25.40 7.15
CA GLY A 498 12.96 26.79 6.78
C GLY A 498 13.03 27.79 7.93
N ASP A 499 12.64 29.03 7.62
CA ASP A 499 12.61 30.14 8.58
C ASP A 499 11.31 30.12 9.41
N HIS A 500 11.41 30.37 10.72
CA HIS A 500 10.25 30.32 11.62
C HIS A 500 9.13 31.30 11.22
N LYS A 501 9.46 32.46 10.62
CA LYS A 501 8.43 33.41 10.16
C LYS A 501 7.66 32.87 8.97
N PHE A 502 8.36 32.22 8.04
CA PHE A 502 7.73 31.53 6.92
C PHE A 502 6.86 30.37 7.39
N ASN A 503 7.39 29.50 8.26
CA ASN A 503 6.66 28.36 8.81
C ASN A 503 5.40 28.79 9.60
N LYS A 504 5.50 29.87 10.38
CA LYS A 504 4.33 30.47 11.05
C LYS A 504 3.27 30.95 10.05
N SER A 505 3.68 31.45 8.89
CA SER A 505 2.76 31.89 7.83
C SER A 505 2.08 30.68 7.17
N ILE A 506 2.80 29.57 6.95
CA ILE A 506 2.23 28.29 6.50
C ILE A 506 1.21 27.77 7.51
N GLY A 507 1.57 27.73 8.80
CA GLY A 507 0.67 27.27 9.85
C GLY A 507 -0.62 28.10 9.93
N ALA A 508 -0.51 29.43 9.79
CA ALA A 508 -1.67 30.32 9.72
C ALA A 508 -2.53 30.05 8.48
N PHE A 509 -1.91 29.82 7.32
CA PHE A 509 -2.60 29.48 6.07
C PHE A 509 -3.38 28.16 6.19
N ILE A 510 -2.74 27.09 6.68
CA ILE A 510 -3.37 25.78 6.87
C ILE A 510 -4.55 25.89 7.84
N LYS A 511 -4.38 26.57 8.98
CA LYS A 511 -5.48 26.80 9.93
C LYS A 511 -6.68 27.50 9.30
N LYS A 512 -6.42 28.53 8.49
CA LYS A 512 -7.48 29.28 7.81
C LYS A 512 -8.22 28.38 6.81
N ALA A 513 -7.49 27.58 6.03
CA ALA A 513 -8.05 26.62 5.09
C ALA A 513 -8.93 25.55 5.76
N LEU A 514 -8.47 24.99 6.87
CA LEU A 514 -9.23 23.99 7.64
C LEU A 514 -10.45 24.56 8.32
N SER A 515 -10.35 25.79 8.85
CA SER A 515 -11.48 26.53 9.40
C SER A 515 -12.56 26.74 8.32
N ALA A 516 -12.15 27.19 7.13
CA ALA A 516 -13.05 27.37 5.99
C ALA A 516 -13.71 26.05 5.57
N LYS A 517 -12.97 24.93 5.55
CA LYS A 517 -13.55 23.60 5.25
C LYS A 517 -14.60 23.20 6.26
N HIS A 518 -14.27 23.32 7.54
CA HIS A 518 -15.18 22.95 8.61
C HIS A 518 -16.48 23.76 8.53
N GLN A 519 -16.36 25.06 8.23
CA GLN A 519 -17.52 25.92 8.01
C GLN A 519 -18.33 25.50 6.78
N TYR A 520 -17.66 25.20 5.66
CA TYR A 520 -18.32 24.69 4.46
C TYR A 520 -19.12 23.43 4.75
N ASP A 521 -18.54 22.46 5.45
CA ASP A 521 -19.22 21.21 5.80
C ASP A 521 -20.44 21.46 6.68
N ASN A 522 -20.31 22.31 7.71
CA ASN A 522 -21.44 22.71 8.56
C ASN A 522 -22.54 23.41 7.74
N CYS A 523 -22.18 24.25 6.76
CA CYS A 523 -23.15 24.93 5.89
C CYS A 523 -23.86 23.97 4.94
N VAL A 524 -23.13 23.03 4.33
CA VAL A 524 -23.70 22.01 3.44
C VAL A 524 -24.62 21.07 4.21
N GLU A 525 -24.23 20.65 5.41
CA GLU A 525 -25.08 19.84 6.30
C GLU A 525 -26.35 20.60 6.66
N ALA A 526 -26.23 21.86 7.09
CA ALA A 526 -27.38 22.70 7.39
C ALA A 526 -28.29 22.88 6.15
N LEU A 527 -27.72 23.20 4.99
CA LEU A 527 -28.46 23.36 3.74
C LEU A 527 -29.20 22.07 3.34
N THR A 528 -28.55 20.92 3.46
CA THR A 528 -29.14 19.60 3.17
C THR A 528 -30.33 19.34 4.09
N PHE A 529 -30.15 19.56 5.41
CA PHE A 529 -31.23 19.47 6.38
C PHE A 529 -32.42 20.37 6.01
N TRP A 530 -32.16 21.61 5.60
CA TRP A 530 -33.20 22.56 5.21
C TRP A 530 -33.94 22.18 3.94
N ASN A 531 -33.23 21.69 2.92
CA ASN A 531 -33.82 21.20 1.69
C ASN A 531 -34.68 19.94 1.93
N ASP A 532 -34.26 19.06 2.83
CA ASP A 532 -35.06 17.90 3.25
C ASP A 532 -36.31 18.31 4.05
N LYS A 533 -36.22 19.37 4.86
CA LYS A 533 -37.40 19.94 5.54
C LYS A 533 -38.35 20.62 4.56
N ARG A 534 -37.84 21.23 3.49
CA ARG A 534 -38.67 21.79 2.40
C ARG A 534 -39.59 20.74 1.78
N SER A 535 -39.12 19.49 1.65
CA SER A 535 -39.90 18.39 1.05
C SER A 535 -40.80 17.66 2.05
N THR A 536 -40.50 17.70 3.36
CA THR A 536 -41.20 16.93 4.40
C THR A 536 -42.23 17.70 5.22
N VAL A 537 -42.26 19.05 5.17
CA VAL A 537 -43.22 19.85 5.93
C VAL A 537 -44.58 19.90 5.22
N GLY A 538 -45.48 18.98 5.60
CA GLY A 538 -46.90 19.28 5.76
C GLY A 538 -47.17 19.84 7.17
N PRO A 539 -48.18 20.70 7.42
CA PRO A 539 -48.43 21.26 8.75
C PRO A 539 -49.18 20.25 9.66
N PRO A 540 -49.15 20.36 11.02
CA PRO A 540 -48.41 21.28 11.90
C PRO A 540 -48.01 20.64 13.26
N GLU A 541 -46.75 20.23 13.49
CA GLU A 541 -46.33 19.96 14.88
C GLU A 541 -44.89 20.28 15.23
N MET A 542 -44.09 20.76 14.26
CA MET A 542 -42.82 21.38 14.61
C MET A 542 -43.14 22.77 15.20
N THR A 543 -43.20 22.83 16.54
CA THR A 543 -43.48 24.09 17.24
C THR A 543 -42.45 25.14 16.83
N ARG A 544 -42.93 26.36 16.54
CA ARG A 544 -42.09 27.53 16.15
C ARG A 544 -40.85 27.69 17.03
N LYS A 545 -40.96 27.34 18.33
CA LYS A 545 -39.86 27.38 19.30
C LYS A 545 -38.75 26.36 19.02
N HIS A 546 -39.10 25.14 18.62
CA HIS A 546 -38.12 24.11 18.28
C HIS A 546 -37.35 24.49 17.00
N PHE A 547 -38.07 25.03 16.02
CA PHE A 547 -37.49 25.55 14.78
C PHE A 547 -36.40 26.61 15.03
N CYS A 548 -36.68 27.60 15.89
CA CYS A 548 -35.71 28.65 16.22
C CYS A 548 -34.50 28.14 16.99
N LEU A 549 -34.71 27.19 17.91
CA LEU A 549 -33.62 26.63 18.70
C LEU A 549 -32.64 25.82 17.85
N VAL A 550 -33.14 25.10 16.85
CA VAL A 550 -32.29 24.38 15.88
C VAL A 550 -31.48 25.38 15.03
N ILE A 551 -32.12 26.43 14.51
CA ILE A 551 -31.42 27.47 13.72
C ILE A 551 -30.34 28.16 14.55
N LEU A 552 -30.71 28.67 15.73
CA LEU A 552 -29.79 29.39 16.60
C LEU A 552 -28.66 28.48 17.12
N GLY A 553 -28.95 27.19 17.36
CA GLY A 553 -27.95 26.22 17.77
C GLY A 553 -26.89 25.96 16.70
N HIS A 554 -27.29 25.70 15.45
CA HIS A 554 -26.35 25.52 14.33
C HIS A 554 -25.57 26.81 14.04
N MET A 555 -26.23 27.96 14.12
CA MET A 555 -25.58 29.25 13.86
C MET A 555 -24.61 29.69 14.96
N ALA A 556 -24.92 29.40 16.22
CA ALA A 556 -23.99 29.63 17.33
C ALA A 556 -22.75 28.74 17.22
N ALA A 557 -22.91 27.50 16.75
CA ALA A 557 -21.79 26.60 16.47
C ALA A 557 -20.91 27.12 15.31
N MET A 558 -21.52 27.71 14.28
CA MET A 558 -20.76 28.36 13.20
C MET A 558 -19.95 29.57 13.67
N LEU A 559 -20.49 30.39 14.57
CA LEU A 559 -19.83 31.60 15.07
C LEU A 559 -18.73 31.34 16.10
N SER A 560 -18.83 30.25 16.87
CA SER A 560 -17.81 29.92 17.88
C SER A 560 -16.50 29.42 17.26
N ALA A 561 -16.54 29.00 15.98
CA ALA A 561 -15.39 28.45 15.27
C ALA A 561 -14.41 29.52 14.73
N ASP A 562 -14.89 30.70 14.29
CA ASP A 562 -14.02 31.79 13.80
C ASP A 562 -14.76 33.15 13.73
N PRO A 563 -14.33 34.21 14.45
CA PRO A 563 -15.01 35.51 14.50
C PRO A 563 -14.73 36.42 13.28
N ASN A 564 -14.48 35.86 12.10
CA ASN A 564 -14.23 36.63 10.89
C ASN A 564 -15.45 37.49 10.48
N LYS A 565 -15.21 38.77 10.13
CA LYS A 565 -16.26 39.79 9.87
C LYS A 565 -17.30 39.39 8.81
N ARG A 566 -16.93 38.55 7.85
CA ARG A 566 -17.84 38.08 6.78
C ARG A 566 -18.95 37.16 7.32
N HIS A 567 -18.67 36.40 8.37
CA HIS A 567 -19.57 35.40 8.94
C HIS A 567 -20.58 36.05 9.89
N ALA A 568 -20.13 37.10 10.58
CA ALA A 568 -21.02 37.99 11.32
C ALA A 568 -22.11 38.59 10.42
N ALA A 569 -21.84 38.82 9.13
CA ALA A 569 -22.84 39.33 8.19
C ALA A 569 -23.91 38.26 7.85
N VAL A 570 -23.52 37.02 7.56
CA VAL A 570 -24.48 35.92 7.32
C VAL A 570 -25.33 35.67 8.56
N PHE A 571 -24.70 35.64 9.74
CA PHE A 571 -25.41 35.52 11.01
C PHE A 571 -26.32 36.71 11.27
N SER A 572 -25.88 37.95 11.02
CA SER A 572 -26.72 39.14 11.18
C SER A 572 -27.91 39.07 10.25
N THR A 573 -27.71 38.69 8.98
CA THR A 573 -28.80 38.54 8.00
C THR A 573 -29.80 37.49 8.44
N VAL A 574 -29.36 36.30 8.88
CA VAL A 574 -30.31 35.26 9.30
C VAL A 574 -30.93 35.59 10.65
N LYS A 575 -30.19 36.21 11.56
CA LYS A 575 -30.74 36.74 12.81
C LYS A 575 -31.79 37.81 12.53
N GLU A 576 -31.53 38.77 11.65
CA GLU A 576 -32.48 39.80 11.21
C GLU A 576 -33.70 39.16 10.56
N LEU A 577 -33.53 38.16 9.69
CA LEU A 577 -34.65 37.38 9.14
C LEU A 577 -35.47 36.70 10.24
N LEU A 578 -34.85 36.14 11.28
CA LEU A 578 -35.56 35.56 12.42
C LEU A 578 -36.24 36.62 13.31
N TYR A 579 -35.62 37.79 13.46
CA TYR A 579 -36.17 38.91 14.24
C TYR A 579 -37.36 39.55 13.55
N ASP A 580 -37.25 39.83 12.25
CA ASP A 580 -38.31 40.41 11.42
C ASP A 580 -39.57 39.54 11.41
N TRP A 581 -39.39 38.23 11.60
CA TRP A 581 -40.48 37.26 11.65
C TRP A 581 -41.01 36.96 13.07
N GLN A 582 -40.59 37.74 14.08
CA GLN A 582 -40.96 37.55 15.49
C GLN A 582 -40.61 36.16 16.07
N PHE A 583 -39.70 35.44 15.43
CA PHE A 583 -39.24 34.11 15.85
C PHE A 583 -38.19 34.18 16.97
N HIS A 584 -37.72 35.38 17.32
CA HIS A 584 -36.84 35.53 18.46
C HIS A 584 -37.60 35.20 19.77
N PRO A 585 -37.05 34.33 20.66
CA PRO A 585 -37.72 33.92 21.90
C PRO A 585 -38.18 35.07 22.80
N SER A 586 -37.57 36.25 22.66
CA SER A 586 -37.90 37.47 23.41
C SER A 586 -39.11 38.25 22.88
N ILE A 587 -39.60 37.98 21.66
CA ILE A 587 -40.73 38.69 21.01
C ILE A 587 -42.01 37.86 21.03
N ALA A 588 -41.91 36.54 21.27
CA ALA A 588 -43.03 35.59 21.27
C ALA A 588 -44.11 35.83 22.37
N GLY A 589 -44.09 36.96 23.08
CA GLY A 589 -45.06 37.34 24.12
C GLY A 589 -45.64 38.76 24.00
N THR A 590 -45.34 39.53 22.95
CA THR A 590 -45.89 40.88 22.78
C THR A 590 -47.00 40.91 21.73
N GLU A 591 -48.26 40.96 22.18
CA GLU A 591 -49.51 40.86 21.38
C GLU A 591 -49.79 42.00 20.37
N GLY A 592 -48.82 42.84 20.00
CA GLY A 592 -49.08 44.05 19.20
C GLY A 592 -48.36 44.18 17.86
N GLY A 593 -47.51 43.24 17.47
CA GLY A 593 -46.63 43.38 16.30
C GLY A 593 -47.31 42.96 14.99
N ARG A 594 -47.38 43.88 14.02
CA ARG A 594 -47.72 43.64 12.60
C ARG A 594 -47.20 42.26 12.14
N LEU A 595 -48.13 41.34 11.83
CA LEU A 595 -47.78 40.03 11.26
C LEU A 595 -47.09 40.27 9.92
N VAL A 596 -45.81 39.89 9.83
CA VAL A 596 -45.17 39.65 8.54
C VAL A 596 -45.85 38.42 7.94
N THR A 597 -46.41 38.59 6.73
CA THR A 597 -47.32 37.64 6.06
C THR A 597 -46.63 36.46 5.39
N ALA A 598 -45.31 36.39 5.48
CA ALA A 598 -44.56 35.41 4.71
C ALA A 598 -44.77 34.00 5.29
N THR A 599 -44.83 33.01 4.41
CA THR A 599 -45.18 31.63 4.79
C THR A 599 -43.94 30.86 5.25
N LEU A 600 -44.09 29.81 6.07
CA LEU A 600 -42.94 28.98 6.51
C LEU A 600 -42.07 28.48 5.32
N PRO A 601 -42.65 28.04 4.18
CA PRO A 601 -41.88 27.75 2.98
C PRO A 601 -41.03 28.92 2.48
N GLU A 602 -41.53 30.15 2.50
CA GLU A 602 -40.76 31.34 2.11
C GLU A 602 -39.58 31.61 3.06
N VAL A 603 -39.71 31.30 4.36
CA VAL A 603 -38.57 31.36 5.30
C VAL A 603 -37.52 30.34 4.90
N ILE A 604 -37.95 29.10 4.70
CA ILE A 604 -37.06 27.98 4.39
C ILE A 604 -36.31 28.30 3.10
N ASP A 605 -37.01 28.80 2.08
CA ASP A 605 -36.43 29.20 0.81
C ASP A 605 -35.39 30.30 1.00
N ARG A 606 -35.69 31.33 1.80
CA ARG A 606 -34.75 32.44 2.03
C ARG A 606 -33.55 32.06 2.89
N ILE A 607 -33.73 31.16 3.88
CA ILE A 607 -32.62 30.59 4.65
C ILE A 607 -31.75 29.73 3.74
N SER A 608 -32.35 28.88 2.91
CA SER A 608 -31.63 28.05 1.94
C SER A 608 -30.86 28.91 0.93
N GLU A 609 -31.43 30.01 0.43
CA GLU A 609 -30.73 30.96 -0.44
C GLU A 609 -29.51 31.59 0.22
N VAL A 610 -29.64 32.04 1.48
CA VAL A 610 -28.52 32.63 2.23
C VAL A 610 -27.44 31.59 2.53
N LEU A 611 -27.83 30.37 2.90
CA LEU A 611 -26.89 29.27 3.13
C LEU A 611 -26.19 28.86 1.83
N GLN A 612 -26.92 28.73 0.72
CA GLN A 612 -26.35 28.42 -0.59
C GLN A 612 -25.33 29.47 -1.02
N ALA A 613 -25.67 30.76 -0.90
CA ALA A 613 -24.74 31.84 -1.22
C ALA A 613 -23.46 31.79 -0.36
N HIS A 614 -23.58 31.37 0.90
CA HIS A 614 -22.42 31.18 1.77
C HIS A 614 -21.61 29.93 1.42
N VAL A 615 -22.27 28.82 1.07
CA VAL A 615 -21.63 27.60 0.53
C VAL A 615 -20.85 27.94 -0.74
N ASP A 616 -21.43 28.70 -1.67
CA ASP A 616 -20.76 29.10 -2.92
C ASP A 616 -19.53 29.98 -2.65
N LEU A 617 -19.62 30.91 -1.70
CA LEU A 617 -18.50 31.77 -1.30
C LEU A 617 -17.39 30.96 -0.61
N LEU A 618 -17.75 30.04 0.28
CA LEU A 618 -16.78 29.14 0.92
C LEU A 618 -16.17 28.20 -0.11
N CYS A 619 -16.92 27.73 -1.11
CA CYS A 619 -16.42 26.93 -2.21
C CYS A 619 -15.32 27.68 -2.99
N GLN A 620 -15.57 28.95 -3.35
CA GLN A 620 -14.56 29.81 -3.98
C GLN A 620 -13.34 30.03 -3.07
N GLU A 621 -13.53 30.21 -1.76
CA GLU A 621 -12.41 30.35 -0.82
C GLU A 621 -11.61 29.03 -0.70
N LEU A 622 -12.27 27.88 -0.73
CA LEU A 622 -11.64 26.56 -0.74
C LEU A 622 -10.83 26.33 -2.03
N ASP A 623 -11.33 26.80 -3.17
CA ASP A 623 -10.59 26.77 -4.45
C ASP A 623 -9.27 27.56 -4.35
N GLU A 624 -9.26 28.71 -3.65
CA GLU A 624 -8.03 29.49 -3.39
C GLU A 624 -7.01 28.73 -2.51
N TYR A 625 -7.50 27.88 -1.58
CA TYR A 625 -6.64 27.04 -0.74
C TYR A 625 -6.17 25.75 -1.43
N GLY A 626 -6.75 25.41 -2.58
CA GLY A 626 -6.46 24.20 -3.33
C GLY A 626 -6.71 22.93 -2.48
N PRO A 627 -5.73 22.01 -2.35
CA PRO A 627 -5.95 20.72 -1.68
C PRO A 627 -5.84 20.77 -0.15
N VAL A 628 -5.33 21.87 0.42
CA VAL A 628 -5.06 22.01 1.86
C VAL A 628 -6.29 21.82 2.76
N PRO A 629 -7.51 22.28 2.39
CA PRO A 629 -8.69 22.06 3.21
C PRO A 629 -9.09 20.59 3.37
N HIS A 630 -8.57 19.70 2.52
CA HIS A 630 -8.84 18.26 2.56
C HIS A 630 -7.82 17.46 3.39
N LEU A 631 -6.87 18.12 4.07
CA LEU A 631 -5.93 17.47 4.98
C LEU A 631 -6.69 16.75 6.10
N LYS A 632 -6.60 15.42 6.15
CA LYS A 632 -7.11 14.62 7.27
C LYS A 632 -6.05 14.56 8.38
N PHE A 633 -6.43 14.83 9.63
CA PHE A 633 -5.51 14.78 10.78
C PHE A 633 -5.43 13.43 11.48
N ASN A 634 -6.16 12.43 10.97
CA ASN A 634 -5.98 11.05 11.37
C ASN A 634 -4.90 10.46 10.47
N PHE A 635 -3.71 10.25 11.03
CA PHE A 635 -2.69 9.45 10.37
C PHE A 635 -2.94 7.99 10.71
N ASP A 636 -3.62 7.29 9.81
CA ASP A 636 -3.77 5.83 9.85
C ASP A 636 -2.58 5.12 9.15
N GLY A 637 -1.49 5.85 8.90
CA GLY A 637 -0.32 5.34 8.21
C GLY A 637 0.50 4.44 9.13
N SER A 638 1.00 3.34 8.57
CA SER A 638 1.96 2.47 9.27
C SER A 638 3.33 3.16 9.38
N LEU A 639 4.21 2.65 10.26
CA LEU A 639 5.64 3.06 10.34
C LEU A 639 6.39 2.98 8.98
N HIS A 640 5.76 2.41 7.93
CA HIS A 640 6.30 2.23 6.60
C HIS A 640 6.38 3.55 5.87
N CYS A 641 5.23 4.23 5.83
CA CYS A 641 5.08 5.52 5.19
C CYS A 641 6.01 6.52 5.86
N GLU A 642 6.09 6.46 7.20
CA GLU A 642 7.07 7.19 8.00
C GLU A 642 8.49 6.89 7.51
N THR A 643 8.99 5.66 7.62
CA THR A 643 10.37 5.29 7.25
C THR A 643 10.74 5.65 5.80
N CYS A 644 9.85 5.42 4.84
CA CYS A 644 10.05 5.79 3.44
C CYS A 644 10.11 7.31 3.24
N LEU A 645 9.30 8.08 3.97
CA LEU A 645 9.31 9.54 3.94
C LEU A 645 10.52 10.13 4.69
N ALA A 646 11.07 9.46 5.71
CA ALA A 646 12.36 9.83 6.32
C ALA A 646 13.52 9.80 5.33
N ALA A 647 13.53 8.80 4.45
CA ALA A 647 14.57 8.68 3.43
C ALA A 647 14.53 9.85 2.42
N LEU A 648 13.37 10.48 2.25
CA LEU A 648 13.17 11.65 1.40
C LEU A 648 13.55 12.98 2.08
N LEU A 649 13.80 12.97 3.40
CA LEU A 649 14.28 14.16 4.11
C LEU A 649 15.73 14.48 3.72
N ASP A 650 16.02 15.77 3.57
CA ASP A 650 17.37 16.21 3.28
C ASP A 650 18.35 15.80 4.40
N PRO A 651 19.65 15.62 4.08
CA PRO A 651 20.63 15.14 5.06
C PRO A 651 20.73 15.99 6.34
N LEU A 652 20.51 17.31 6.25
CA LEU A 652 20.60 18.22 7.39
C LEU A 652 19.40 18.00 8.33
N THR A 653 18.20 17.84 7.78
CA THR A 653 17.00 17.52 8.56
C THR A 653 17.13 16.16 9.23
N ARG A 654 17.65 15.14 8.54
CA ARG A 654 17.97 13.84 9.15
C ARG A 654 18.97 13.95 10.28
N GLN A 655 20.03 14.74 10.09
CA GLN A 655 21.07 14.95 11.10
C GLN A 655 20.55 15.72 12.33
N ARG A 656 19.60 16.66 12.16
CA ARG A 656 18.94 17.38 13.26
C ARG A 656 17.97 16.51 14.05
N LEU A 657 17.27 15.60 13.37
CA LEU A 657 16.45 14.58 14.03
C LEU A 657 17.31 13.57 14.83
N ALA A 658 18.61 13.47 14.52
CA ALA A 658 19.53 12.50 15.11
C ALA A 658 20.18 12.85 16.45
N GLY A 659 19.80 13.96 17.08
CA GLY A 659 20.41 14.44 18.33
C GLY A 659 20.20 13.57 19.59
N ASN A 660 19.73 12.33 19.47
CA ASN A 660 19.48 11.40 20.57
C ASN A 660 20.34 10.14 20.42
N LEU A 661 21.00 9.67 21.50
CA LEU A 661 21.93 8.54 21.49
C LEU A 661 21.28 7.22 21.02
N ASP A 662 20.00 6.99 21.27
CA ASP A 662 19.30 5.79 20.81
C ASP A 662 18.89 5.90 19.33
N PHE A 663 18.60 7.12 18.86
CA PHE A 663 18.44 7.40 17.43
C PHE A 663 19.79 7.40 16.72
N LYS A 664 20.90 7.58 17.45
CA LYS A 664 22.26 7.43 16.93
C LYS A 664 22.55 5.98 16.58
N ASP A 665 22.04 4.97 17.29
CA ASP A 665 22.22 3.57 16.88
C ASP A 665 21.41 3.23 15.62
N VAL A 666 20.20 3.76 15.48
CA VAL A 666 19.40 3.66 14.24
C VAL A 666 20.08 4.44 13.11
N MET A 667 20.54 5.65 13.36
CA MET A 667 21.27 6.48 12.40
C MET A 667 22.67 5.99 12.14
N GLU A 668 23.32 5.25 13.01
CA GLU A 668 24.65 4.67 12.82
C GLU A 668 24.48 3.37 12.05
N ALA A 669 23.45 2.56 12.35
CA ALA A 669 23.01 1.50 11.47
C ALA A 669 22.67 2.03 10.07
N THR A 670 22.06 3.23 9.95
CA THR A 670 21.65 3.89 8.70
C THR A 670 22.77 4.71 8.00
N GLU A 671 23.69 5.34 8.74
CA GLU A 671 24.83 6.13 8.25
C GLU A 671 26.01 5.22 7.94
N GLN A 672 26.19 4.11 8.66
CA GLN A 672 27.04 3.04 8.18
C GLN A 672 26.56 2.58 6.80
N MET A 673 25.25 2.69 6.45
CA MET A 673 24.71 2.47 5.10
C MET A 673 25.23 3.48 4.06
N VAL A 674 25.40 4.75 4.44
CA VAL A 674 25.71 5.87 3.53
C VAL A 674 27.21 6.22 3.44
N THR A 675 27.98 6.02 4.52
CA THR A 675 29.29 6.69 4.68
C THR A 675 30.47 5.94 4.04
N ARG A 676 30.36 4.62 3.81
CA ARG A 676 31.41 3.84 3.12
C ARG A 676 31.49 4.11 1.61
N ASP A 677 30.42 4.63 1.02
CA ASP A 677 30.37 4.95 -0.42
C ASP A 677 31.08 6.29 -0.74
N ARG A 678 31.08 7.22 0.22
CA ARG A 678 31.80 8.50 0.13
C ARG A 678 33.31 8.37 0.32
N LEU A 679 33.77 7.40 1.12
CA LEU A 679 35.20 7.11 1.28
C LEU A 679 35.83 6.52 0.00
N ARG A 680 35.04 5.82 -0.83
CA ARG A 680 35.48 5.29 -2.14
C ARG A 680 35.62 6.37 -3.22
N LYS A 681 34.74 7.39 -3.21
CA LYS A 681 34.86 8.55 -4.11
C LYS A 681 36.07 9.44 -3.79
N ARG A 682 36.54 9.46 -2.53
CA ARG A 682 37.79 10.15 -2.16
C ARG A 682 39.05 9.34 -2.46
N SER A 683 39.01 8.01 -2.40
CA SER A 683 40.18 7.18 -2.76
C SER A 683 40.43 7.12 -4.27
N PHE A 684 39.40 7.28 -5.11
CA PHE A 684 39.58 7.36 -6.58
C PHE A 684 40.14 8.72 -7.06
N VAL A 685 39.89 9.82 -6.35
CA VAL A 685 40.43 11.14 -6.70
C VAL A 685 41.88 11.32 -6.21
N SER A 686 42.36 10.47 -5.29
CA SER A 686 43.70 10.54 -4.72
C SER A 686 44.77 9.78 -5.52
N GLN A 687 44.43 8.98 -6.53
CA GLN A 687 45.42 8.23 -7.32
C GLN A 687 45.85 8.92 -8.64
N ASP A 688 45.19 10.00 -9.06
CA ASP A 688 45.53 10.72 -10.31
C ASP A 688 46.40 11.98 -10.10
N SER A 689 47.06 12.13 -8.94
CA SER A 689 47.86 13.33 -8.63
C SER A 689 49.25 13.05 -8.05
N GLN A 690 49.91 11.98 -8.49
CA GLN A 690 51.37 11.85 -8.37
C GLN A 690 51.98 11.29 -9.66
N GLY A 691 52.48 12.19 -10.52
CA GLY A 691 53.18 11.79 -11.74
C GLY A 691 53.62 12.94 -12.64
N LEU A 692 54.15 14.04 -12.09
CA LEU A 692 54.84 15.08 -12.88
C LEU A 692 56.06 15.65 -12.14
N SER A 693 57.23 15.10 -12.46
CA SER A 693 58.57 15.71 -12.50
C SER A 693 59.52 14.53 -12.85
N SER A 694 60.49 14.57 -13.77
CA SER A 694 61.35 15.65 -14.23
C SER A 694 62.19 15.17 -15.43
N GLU A 695 62.65 16.14 -16.24
CA GLU A 695 63.85 16.10 -17.11
C GLU A 695 63.80 15.28 -18.41
N SER A 696 64.53 15.59 -19.48
CA SER A 696 64.96 16.80 -20.18
C SER A 696 65.74 16.35 -21.44
N PHE A 697 65.78 17.22 -22.46
CA PHE A 697 66.78 17.33 -23.54
C PHE A 697 66.76 16.48 -24.84
N ALA A 698 67.10 17.22 -25.92
CA ALA A 698 67.63 16.87 -27.24
C ALA A 698 66.60 16.41 -28.30
N SER A 699 66.14 17.29 -29.20
CA SER A 699 66.78 17.77 -30.46
C SER A 699 66.81 16.72 -31.57
N GLY A 700 66.23 17.04 -32.74
CA GLY A 700 66.49 16.31 -33.97
C GLY A 700 65.44 16.51 -35.06
N ASP A 701 65.81 17.27 -36.08
CA ASP A 701 65.11 17.57 -37.32
C ASP A 701 64.63 16.34 -38.13
N GLY A 702 63.63 16.56 -39.00
CA GLY A 702 63.76 16.13 -40.40
C GLY A 702 62.67 15.24 -41.01
N ASN A 703 62.04 15.80 -42.06
CA ASN A 703 61.62 15.17 -43.33
C ASN A 703 60.41 14.19 -43.45
N VAL A 704 59.42 14.72 -44.18
CA VAL A 704 58.45 14.21 -45.18
C VAL A 704 59.01 13.09 -46.12
N PRO A 705 58.23 12.45 -47.03
CA PRO A 705 57.05 11.55 -46.97
C PRO A 705 57.31 10.16 -47.66
N GLY A 706 56.33 9.25 -47.74
CA GLY A 706 56.40 8.17 -48.76
C GLY A 706 55.37 7.03 -48.71
N PHE A 707 54.55 6.99 -49.76
CA PHE A 707 53.86 5.85 -50.40
C PHE A 707 54.37 4.41 -50.10
N ASN A 708 53.45 3.44 -49.90
CA ASN A 708 53.11 2.44 -50.94
C ASN A 708 52.08 1.37 -50.50
N ASP A 709 51.30 0.97 -51.50
CA ASP A 709 50.41 -0.19 -51.58
C ASP A 709 51.02 -1.52 -51.10
N CYS A 710 50.17 -2.44 -50.61
CA CYS A 710 50.17 -3.83 -51.06
C CYS A 710 48.85 -4.56 -50.76
N LYS A 711 48.30 -5.13 -51.84
CA LYS A 711 47.26 -6.16 -51.89
C LYS A 711 47.68 -7.41 -51.10
N ASN A 712 46.72 -8.16 -50.54
CA ASN A 712 46.50 -9.58 -50.89
C ASN A 712 45.31 -10.25 -50.15
N THR A 713 44.40 -10.72 -50.99
CA THR A 713 43.58 -11.96 -50.97
C THR A 713 43.66 -12.94 -49.78
N ALA A 714 42.46 -13.23 -49.21
CA ALA A 714 41.78 -14.49 -48.84
C ALA A 714 42.57 -15.84 -48.79
N PRO A 715 42.15 -16.90 -48.04
CA PRO A 715 40.81 -17.51 -48.19
C PRO A 715 40.16 -18.22 -46.98
N LEU A 716 38.89 -18.59 -47.24
CA LEU A 716 37.94 -19.42 -46.48
C LEU A 716 38.46 -20.82 -46.09
N GLY A 717 38.04 -21.29 -44.91
CA GLY A 717 38.05 -22.69 -44.49
C GLY A 717 36.67 -23.16 -44.04
N LYS A 718 36.19 -24.26 -44.64
CA LYS A 718 34.99 -25.04 -44.24
C LYS A 718 35.34 -26.11 -43.19
N PRO A 719 34.34 -26.71 -42.49
CA PRO A 719 34.51 -27.44 -41.23
C PRO A 719 34.57 -28.98 -41.40
N PRO A 720 34.85 -29.75 -40.33
CA PRO A 720 34.61 -31.19 -40.33
C PRO A 720 33.46 -31.64 -39.42
N VAL A 721 32.70 -32.58 -39.99
CA VAL A 721 32.01 -33.80 -39.47
C VAL A 721 31.49 -33.81 -38.04
#